data_AF-A0A9W7BAG6-F1
#
_entry.id   AF-A0A9W7BAG6-F1
#
_cell.length_a   1.000
_cell.length_b   1.000
_cell.length_c   1.000
_cell.angle_alpha   90.00
_cell.angle_beta   90.00
_cell.angle_gamma   90.00
#
_symmetry.space_group_name_H-M   'P 1'
#
loop_
_entity.id
_entity.type
_entity.pdbx_description
1 polymer ?
#
loop_
_entity_poly.entity_id
_entity_poly.type
_entity_poly.pdbx_seq_one_letter_code
_entity_poly.pdbx_strand_id
1 'polypeptide(L)'
;MSGLKIRSAMSNRAVFLAFVLVATFLAVVLQLKPLDRSEMMMTTTTPDIVPIIPSLNFGLNAPAVTISKVADGGLWNDSIDSNDSDGRKLKKAKGNKGKGGKGKGKKSKTSPSPSHRNATDPEIIINVMKVDNPAKPNNAFAQSVQSTVSISGGGARSLACAVGQFRALQIGLDLFSRFDAVSSVSGGSWASSIFMFAKNRTDEALLGPLTNATELTLEILNQSASEIGTTVTVDTTEVLERTCSSVEFANECWQATIGEIFLDPFGLYDPNNSIAADSQEVDKILFTNPQLNLTTDDFTTMNEERPATFVMGATLVGPNLYQGRPETVAPFQIGLSISSPFLTGTPYNSEEKTYEPSLTVCDLDEMFTAYFDTLTKREQLTIKTKAKIAEAFVKSNDLLPKVRAAILRIGSELDSGACEFIAPLPNVTALIGGGLVETFSVGRTTNPSVLLSTEALVSFNSQSQPFSLHASVGISSAAFATTDSKETYFGNYNPALILWSVGNPSFPSQSFNLGDGGNTENLGLLAMIQRGATKSVVFDNSDFPLVNRTIADLCDSTVWASKDVDEEVQTWVTNDIYPLFGYKITGKGLDGNEIGFSLNQNAVFPKSELQTLLCKAQNLMEAGLPTVVAVSLPLVTNDFWGIRGTGTEPAVEVLFVMNNKCLEFEELLPADTRAAIEAGRSGEGPLQNFPYYGTLFQNPGNLFGLTTMQVNLLAAQTEYAVMQNMDLFNEFLPAGDPNFEFISGGVL
;
A
#
# COMPACT_ATOMS: atom_id res chain seq x y z
N MET A 1 -6.55 30.32 21.27
CA MET A 1 -6.48 28.84 21.20
C MET A 1 -5.88 28.27 22.50
N SER A 2 -6.57 28.40 23.63
CA SER A 2 -6.16 27.76 24.88
C SER A 2 -7.40 27.41 25.68
N GLY A 3 -7.97 26.23 25.43
CA GLY A 3 -9.18 25.84 26.16
C GLY A 3 -9.93 24.61 25.67
N LEU A 4 -9.28 23.60 25.10
CA LEU A 4 -9.95 22.31 24.88
C LEU A 4 -8.93 21.17 25.07
N LYS A 5 -8.69 20.79 26.33
CA LYS A 5 -8.16 19.46 26.67
C LYS A 5 -9.35 18.61 27.10
N ILE A 6 -10.05 18.01 26.12
CA ILE A 6 -11.06 16.98 26.37
C ILE A 6 -10.34 15.62 26.38
N ARG A 7 -10.72 14.77 27.34
CA ARG A 7 -10.14 13.45 27.61
C ARG A 7 -10.26 12.53 26.37
N SER A 8 -9.15 12.26 25.68
CA SER A 8 -9.10 11.56 24.38
C SER A 8 -9.22 10.02 24.42
N ALA A 9 -9.13 9.38 25.58
CA ALA A 9 -9.08 7.91 25.61
C ALA A 9 -10.44 7.21 25.38
N MET A 10 -11.57 7.88 25.65
CA MET A 10 -12.91 7.28 25.42
C MET A 10 -13.46 7.55 24.01
N SER A 11 -12.97 8.57 23.29
CA SER A 11 -13.43 8.87 21.92
C SER A 11 -12.86 7.89 20.90
N ASN A 12 -11.59 7.51 21.02
CA ASN A 12 -10.93 6.71 19.98
C ASN A 12 -11.54 5.32 19.83
N ARG A 13 -11.99 4.67 20.92
CA ARG A 13 -12.69 3.37 20.84
C ARG A 13 -14.07 3.44 20.20
N ALA A 14 -14.84 4.50 20.47
CA ALA A 14 -16.19 4.65 19.92
C ALA A 14 -16.13 5.00 18.42
N VAL A 15 -15.19 5.87 18.03
CA VAL A 15 -14.91 6.21 16.63
C VAL A 15 -14.30 5.03 15.90
N PHE A 16 -13.44 4.23 16.54
CA PHE A 16 -12.93 2.98 15.97
C PHE A 16 -14.05 1.95 15.71
N LEU A 17 -14.99 1.78 16.65
CA LEU A 17 -16.15 0.93 16.40
C LEU A 17 -16.96 1.43 15.19
N ALA A 18 -17.07 2.76 15.02
CA ALA A 18 -17.71 3.35 13.84
C ALA A 18 -16.90 3.07 12.57
N PHE A 19 -15.57 3.18 12.60
CA PHE A 19 -14.68 2.81 11.50
C PHE A 19 -14.86 1.36 11.07
N VAL A 20 -14.78 0.40 12.00
CA VAL A 20 -14.96 -1.03 11.71
C VAL A 20 -16.37 -1.30 11.19
N LEU A 21 -17.39 -0.65 11.75
CA LEU A 21 -18.77 -0.83 11.31
C LEU A 21 -19.02 -0.25 9.92
N VAL A 22 -18.46 0.91 9.59
CA VAL A 22 -18.60 1.53 8.27
C VAL A 22 -17.79 0.78 7.23
N ALA A 23 -16.56 0.36 7.53
CA ALA A 23 -15.75 -0.47 6.65
C ALA A 23 -16.42 -1.85 6.39
N THR A 24 -16.94 -2.50 7.45
CA THR A 24 -17.69 -3.75 7.33
C THR A 24 -18.98 -3.54 6.52
N PHE A 25 -19.68 -2.43 6.73
CA PHE A 25 -20.91 -2.11 6.01
C PHE A 25 -20.64 -1.80 4.52
N LEU A 26 -19.61 -1.00 4.21
CA LEU A 26 -19.16 -0.73 2.85
C LEU A 26 -18.73 -2.03 2.15
N ALA A 27 -18.00 -2.91 2.82
CA ALA A 27 -17.64 -4.21 2.26
C ALA A 27 -18.86 -5.08 1.94
N VAL A 28 -19.86 -5.12 2.84
CA VAL A 28 -21.11 -5.83 2.59
C VAL A 28 -21.90 -5.21 1.42
N VAL A 29 -21.93 -3.88 1.31
CA VAL A 29 -22.62 -3.17 0.21
C VAL A 29 -21.89 -3.38 -1.12
N LEU A 30 -20.56 -3.38 -1.13
CA LEU A 30 -19.73 -3.61 -2.31
C LEU A 30 -19.72 -5.09 -2.75
N GLN A 31 -19.97 -6.04 -1.84
CA GLN A 31 -20.14 -7.46 -2.17
C GLN A 31 -21.52 -7.81 -2.75
N LEU A 32 -22.49 -6.89 -2.73
CA LEU A 32 -23.75 -7.08 -3.45
C LEU A 32 -23.50 -6.91 -4.95
N LYS A 33 -23.24 -8.02 -5.64
CA LYS A 33 -23.13 -8.07 -7.11
C LYS A 33 -24.27 -7.26 -7.76
N PRO A 34 -24.03 -6.45 -8.80
CA PRO A 34 -25.13 -6.02 -9.66
C PRO A 34 -25.81 -7.28 -10.20
N LEU A 35 -27.13 -7.33 -10.04
CA LEU A 35 -27.97 -8.38 -10.62
C LEU A 35 -27.60 -8.55 -12.09
N ASP A 36 -27.27 -9.79 -12.45
CA ASP A 36 -26.98 -10.23 -13.81
C ASP A 36 -28.09 -9.76 -14.76
N ARG A 37 -27.76 -8.85 -15.68
CA ARG A 37 -28.71 -8.31 -16.68
C ARG A 37 -29.09 -9.35 -17.74
N SER A 38 -28.46 -10.53 -17.77
CA SER A 38 -28.76 -11.57 -18.75
C SER A 38 -30.08 -12.31 -18.49
N GLU A 39 -30.67 -12.25 -17.29
CA GLU A 39 -31.96 -12.89 -16.98
C GLU A 39 -33.19 -12.06 -17.41
N MET A 40 -33.03 -10.83 -17.91
CA MET A 40 -34.16 -9.93 -18.22
C MET A 40 -34.64 -9.93 -19.67
N MET A 41 -34.06 -10.76 -20.55
CA MET A 41 -34.53 -10.93 -21.93
C MET A 41 -34.66 -12.40 -22.31
N MET A 42 -35.71 -13.09 -21.86
CA MET A 42 -36.36 -14.17 -22.63
C MET A 42 -37.78 -14.41 -22.11
N THR A 43 -38.79 -13.97 -22.87
CA THR A 43 -40.13 -14.53 -22.78
C THR A 43 -40.69 -14.72 -24.19
N THR A 44 -40.66 -15.95 -24.70
CA THR A 44 -41.76 -16.49 -25.53
C THR A 44 -41.84 -18.02 -25.38
N THR A 45 -43.05 -18.45 -25.01
CA THR A 45 -43.73 -19.75 -25.25
C THR A 45 -43.33 -21.03 -24.49
N THR A 46 -44.29 -21.44 -23.65
CA THR A 46 -44.58 -22.70 -22.91
C THR A 46 -44.90 -23.93 -23.79
N PRO A 47 -45.29 -25.12 -23.23
CA PRO A 47 -44.90 -25.80 -21.97
C PRO A 47 -44.54 -27.29 -22.18
N ASP A 48 -43.93 -27.95 -21.18
CA ASP A 48 -44.43 -29.25 -20.71
C ASP A 48 -43.90 -29.61 -19.32
N ILE A 49 -44.82 -30.17 -18.53
CA ILE A 49 -44.74 -30.49 -17.10
C ILE A 49 -44.51 -31.99 -16.93
N VAL A 50 -43.52 -32.41 -16.13
CA VAL A 50 -43.61 -33.61 -15.25
C VAL A 50 -42.69 -33.43 -14.02
N PRO A 51 -43.12 -33.72 -12.78
CA PRO A 51 -42.33 -33.45 -11.58
C PRO A 51 -41.91 -34.73 -10.79
N ILE A 52 -40.90 -34.56 -9.90
CA ILE A 52 -40.70 -35.18 -8.56
C ILE A 52 -39.66 -36.33 -8.32
N ILE A 53 -38.56 -35.94 -7.63
CA ILE A 53 -37.92 -36.41 -6.34
C ILE A 53 -37.31 -37.84 -6.19
N PRO A 54 -36.11 -37.95 -5.56
CA PRO A 54 -35.96 -38.58 -4.21
C PRO A 54 -35.04 -37.76 -3.26
N SER A 55 -35.55 -37.18 -2.17
CA SER A 55 -35.46 -37.62 -0.76
C SER A 55 -34.03 -37.89 -0.23
N LEU A 56 -33.46 -36.88 0.44
CA LEU A 56 -32.27 -36.98 1.30
C LEU A 56 -32.70 -37.26 2.75
N ASN A 57 -32.24 -38.38 3.31
CA ASN A 57 -32.37 -38.75 4.71
C ASN A 57 -31.11 -38.30 5.48
N PHE A 58 -31.28 -37.43 6.47
CA PHE A 58 -30.24 -37.12 7.45
C PHE A 58 -30.28 -38.16 8.58
N GLY A 59 -29.25 -39.00 8.65
CA GLY A 59 -28.99 -39.89 9.79
C GLY A 59 -27.90 -39.30 10.68
N LEU A 60 -28.31 -38.63 11.75
CA LEU A 60 -27.46 -38.32 12.90
C LEU A 60 -27.10 -39.62 13.62
N ASN A 61 -25.81 -39.88 13.84
CA ASN A 61 -25.32 -40.74 14.92
C ASN A 61 -23.83 -40.43 15.21
N ALA A 62 -23.60 -39.72 16.31
CA ALA A 62 -22.34 -39.79 17.06
C ALA A 62 -22.47 -40.92 18.10
N PRO A 63 -21.37 -41.57 18.52
CA PRO A 63 -20.97 -41.30 19.90
C PRO A 63 -19.46 -41.37 20.22
N ALA A 64 -19.13 -40.59 21.27
CA ALA A 64 -18.22 -40.88 22.38
C ALA A 64 -16.72 -41.09 22.13
N VAL A 65 -15.95 -40.04 22.43
CA VAL A 65 -14.53 -40.08 22.75
C VAL A 65 -14.34 -40.67 24.16
N THR A 66 -13.52 -41.72 24.26
CA THR A 66 -13.08 -42.30 25.55
C THR A 66 -11.72 -41.73 25.91
N ILE A 67 -11.64 -41.09 27.08
CA ILE A 67 -10.38 -40.65 27.70
C ILE A 67 -9.78 -41.83 28.46
N SER A 68 -8.51 -42.14 28.22
CA SER A 68 -7.69 -42.91 29.18
C SER A 68 -6.33 -42.25 29.36
N LYS A 69 -6.06 -41.88 30.62
CA LYS A 69 -4.74 -41.66 31.22
C LYS A 69 -4.38 -42.92 32.01
N VAL A 70 -3.12 -43.37 31.96
CA VAL A 70 -2.23 -43.92 33.03
C VAL A 70 -0.93 -44.26 32.27
N ALA A 71 0.18 -43.52 32.39
CA ALA A 71 1.17 -43.42 33.46
C ALA A 71 2.27 -44.52 33.44
N ASP A 72 3.50 -44.00 33.51
CA ASP A 72 4.75 -44.50 34.10
C ASP A 72 5.56 -45.65 33.47
N GLY A 73 6.87 -45.39 33.31
CA GLY A 73 7.89 -46.38 33.63
C GLY A 73 9.24 -46.30 32.89
N GLY A 74 10.23 -45.68 33.54
CA GLY A 74 11.65 -46.10 33.53
C GLY A 74 12.57 -45.44 32.48
N LEU A 75 13.51 -44.56 32.84
CA LEU A 75 14.80 -44.76 33.53
C LEU A 75 15.88 -45.47 32.68
N TRP A 76 16.97 -44.73 32.40
CA TRP A 76 18.42 -45.01 32.59
C TRP A 76 19.19 -43.93 31.76
N ASN A 77 19.87 -42.96 32.39
CA ASN A 77 21.32 -42.93 32.73
C ASN A 77 22.20 -43.38 31.55
N ASP A 78 23.31 -42.75 31.15
CA ASP A 78 24.32 -41.88 31.76
C ASP A 78 25.30 -41.63 30.57
N SER A 79 25.92 -40.48 30.26
CA SER A 79 26.99 -39.82 31.00
C SER A 79 27.99 -39.20 29.99
N ILE A 80 28.59 -38.05 30.37
CA ILE A 80 30.06 -37.75 30.35
C ILE A 80 30.69 -37.56 28.94
N ASP A 81 31.47 -36.54 28.58
CA ASP A 81 32.40 -35.63 29.28
C ASP A 81 32.76 -34.45 28.32
N SER A 82 32.83 -33.18 28.76
CA SER A 82 34.00 -32.43 29.30
C SER A 82 34.85 -31.68 28.25
N ASN A 83 34.92 -30.34 28.41
CA ASN A 83 36.12 -29.51 28.65
C ASN A 83 35.79 -28.06 28.26
N ASP A 84 35.71 -27.12 29.22
CA ASP A 84 36.83 -26.28 29.77
C ASP A 84 37.59 -25.53 28.66
N SER A 85 37.94 -24.25 28.75
CA SER A 85 38.11 -23.27 29.84
C SER A 85 38.44 -21.92 29.16
N ASP A 86 37.95 -20.76 29.60
CA ASP A 86 38.67 -19.76 30.41
C ASP A 86 37.79 -18.50 30.49
N GLY A 87 37.65 -17.73 31.57
CA GLY A 87 38.47 -17.64 32.77
C GLY A 87 38.99 -16.22 33.01
N ARG A 88 38.15 -15.24 33.39
CA ARG A 88 38.62 -14.05 34.14
C ARG A 88 37.75 -13.70 35.35
N LYS A 89 38.36 -13.94 36.51
CA LYS A 89 38.01 -13.53 37.87
C LYS A 89 38.18 -12.01 38.05
N LEU A 90 37.41 -11.36 38.92
CA LEU A 90 37.78 -10.85 40.27
C LEU A 90 36.72 -9.76 40.58
N LYS A 91 36.24 -9.46 41.80
CA LYS A 91 36.58 -9.83 43.18
C LYS A 91 35.40 -9.43 44.07
N LYS A 92 35.12 -10.25 45.09
CA LYS A 92 34.17 -10.02 46.19
C LYS A 92 34.60 -8.87 47.10
N ALA A 93 33.63 -8.15 47.66
CA ALA A 93 33.73 -7.53 48.98
C ALA A 93 32.49 -7.87 49.83
N LYS A 94 32.75 -8.51 50.98
CA LYS A 94 31.85 -8.69 52.15
C LYS A 94 31.39 -7.29 52.62
N GLY A 95 30.22 -7.01 53.16
CA GLY A 95 29.20 -7.81 53.85
C GLY A 95 28.78 -7.01 55.09
N ASN A 96 27.49 -6.86 55.40
CA ASN A 96 27.03 -6.82 56.78
C ASN A 96 25.51 -6.97 56.91
N LYS A 97 25.10 -7.67 57.96
CA LYS A 97 23.72 -7.95 58.38
C LYS A 97 23.10 -6.72 59.04
N GLY A 98 21.81 -6.47 58.78
CA GLY A 98 20.99 -5.54 59.55
C GLY A 98 19.50 -5.82 59.38
N LYS A 99 18.88 -6.40 60.41
CA LYS A 99 17.43 -6.61 60.54
C LYS A 99 16.71 -5.26 60.69
N GLY A 100 15.48 -5.14 60.18
CA GLY A 100 14.46 -4.30 60.82
C GLY A 100 13.53 -3.52 59.88
N GLY A 101 12.22 -3.80 60.00
CA GLY A 101 11.16 -2.78 59.92
C GLY A 101 10.61 -2.43 58.54
N LYS A 102 9.56 -3.14 58.10
CA LYS A 102 8.63 -2.66 57.06
C LYS A 102 7.79 -1.51 57.64
N GLY A 103 8.08 -0.27 57.22
CA GLY A 103 7.25 0.90 57.44
C GLY A 103 6.89 1.55 56.10
N LYS A 104 5.59 1.54 55.75
CA LYS A 104 5.03 2.18 54.56
C LYS A 104 5.19 3.71 54.65
N GLY A 105 5.80 4.33 53.64
CA GLY A 105 5.81 5.78 53.43
C GLY A 105 5.95 6.10 51.94
N LYS A 106 4.82 6.25 51.23
CA LYS A 106 4.79 6.83 49.87
C LYS A 106 5.14 8.32 49.99
N LYS A 107 6.35 8.71 49.55
CA LYS A 107 6.67 10.11 49.22
C LYS A 107 6.25 10.36 47.76
N SER A 108 5.27 11.23 47.55
CA SER A 108 4.98 11.78 46.23
C SER A 108 6.14 12.65 45.78
N LYS A 109 6.79 12.28 44.68
CA LYS A 109 7.63 13.21 43.91
C LYS A 109 6.68 14.06 43.08
N THR A 110 6.47 15.30 43.51
CA THR A 110 5.92 16.36 42.66
C THR A 110 6.98 16.71 41.63
N SER A 111 6.71 16.39 40.36
CA SER A 111 7.51 16.85 39.21
C SER A 111 7.48 18.38 39.16
N PRO A 112 8.62 19.07 38.99
CA PRO A 112 8.62 20.51 38.82
C PRO A 112 7.99 20.87 37.47
N SER A 113 7.10 21.87 37.49
CA SER A 113 6.50 22.50 36.32
C SER A 113 7.61 22.98 35.37
N PRO A 114 7.48 22.80 34.05
CA PRO A 114 8.50 23.25 33.10
C PRO A 114 8.51 24.79 33.11
N SER A 115 9.59 25.36 33.65
CA SER A 115 9.91 26.77 33.48
C SER A 115 10.32 27.00 32.03
N HIS A 116 9.57 27.84 31.30
CA HIS A 116 9.90 28.34 29.97
C HIS A 116 11.36 28.82 29.91
N ARG A 117 12.24 28.02 29.29
CA ARG A 117 13.55 28.49 28.83
C ARG A 117 13.40 28.87 27.37
N ASN A 118 13.68 30.14 27.06
CA ASN A 118 13.89 30.64 25.70
C ASN A 118 15.25 30.16 25.16
N ALA A 119 15.44 28.85 25.03
CA ALA A 119 16.50 28.33 24.17
C ALA A 119 15.93 28.38 22.75
N THR A 120 16.52 29.18 21.88
CA THR A 120 16.23 29.14 20.45
C THR A 120 16.57 27.74 19.96
N ASP A 121 15.58 27.00 19.49
CA ASP A 121 15.78 25.66 18.96
C ASP A 121 16.88 25.70 17.88
N PRO A 122 17.78 24.69 17.83
CA PRO A 122 18.91 24.71 16.91
C PRO A 122 18.40 24.77 15.46
N GLU A 123 19.03 25.64 14.68
CA GLU A 123 18.79 25.74 13.23
C GLU A 123 19.18 24.42 12.55
N ILE A 124 18.47 24.02 11.50
CA ILE A 124 18.74 22.82 10.71
C ILE A 124 19.03 23.20 9.28
N ILE A 125 20.13 22.73 8.75
CA ILE A 125 20.58 22.96 7.38
C ILE A 125 20.20 21.74 6.56
N ILE A 126 19.34 21.95 5.56
CA ILE A 126 18.93 20.89 4.63
C ILE A 126 19.21 21.30 3.20
N ASN A 127 19.40 20.30 2.35
CA ASN A 127 19.43 20.51 0.92
C ASN A 127 18.01 20.58 0.35
N VAL A 128 17.74 21.62 -0.43
CA VAL A 128 16.47 21.80 -1.12
C VAL A 128 16.76 22.03 -2.60
N MET A 129 16.11 21.23 -3.45
CA MET A 129 16.24 21.32 -4.89
C MET A 129 14.93 21.80 -5.50
N LYS A 130 15.01 22.88 -6.27
CA LYS A 130 13.91 23.39 -7.07
C LYS A 130 13.77 22.61 -8.37
N VAL A 131 12.54 22.31 -8.72
CA VAL A 131 12.19 21.57 -9.94
C VAL A 131 11.34 22.47 -10.80
N ASP A 132 11.98 23.26 -11.65
CA ASP A 132 11.35 24.47 -12.20
C ASP A 132 11.35 24.57 -13.71
N ASN A 133 11.75 23.53 -14.44
CA ASN A 133 11.70 23.60 -15.89
C ASN A 133 11.53 22.24 -16.59
N PRO A 134 10.34 21.92 -17.12
CA PRO A 134 10.16 20.72 -17.94
C PRO A 134 10.84 20.78 -19.32
N ALA A 135 11.35 21.95 -19.76
CA ALA A 135 12.17 22.08 -20.96
C ALA A 135 13.66 21.73 -20.74
N LYS A 136 14.06 21.58 -19.47
CA LYS A 136 15.38 21.11 -19.03
C LYS A 136 15.18 20.34 -17.72
N PRO A 137 14.78 19.05 -17.76
CA PRO A 137 14.73 18.26 -16.53
C PRO A 137 16.10 18.41 -15.86
N ASN A 138 16.13 19.00 -14.66
CA ASN A 138 17.39 19.26 -13.98
C ASN A 138 18.15 17.93 -13.88
N ASN A 139 19.41 17.92 -14.34
CA ASN A 139 20.30 16.75 -14.31
C ASN A 139 20.46 16.12 -12.91
N ALA A 140 19.96 16.77 -11.86
CA ALA A 140 19.94 16.27 -10.48
C ALA A 140 19.09 15.00 -10.28
N PHE A 141 18.11 14.73 -11.15
CA PHE A 141 17.37 13.44 -11.20
C PHE A 141 17.83 12.53 -12.32
N ALA A 142 18.42 13.10 -13.38
CA ALA A 142 18.91 12.36 -14.54
C ALA A 142 20.25 11.67 -14.20
N GLN A 143 20.31 11.02 -13.05
CA GLN A 143 21.19 9.88 -12.90
C GLN A 143 20.71 8.78 -13.84
N SER A 144 21.62 7.88 -14.18
CA SER A 144 21.44 6.80 -15.15
C SER A 144 20.44 5.74 -14.69
N VAL A 145 19.26 6.11 -14.20
CA VAL A 145 18.15 5.18 -14.00
C VAL A 145 17.68 4.77 -15.40
N GLN A 146 18.26 3.69 -15.91
CA GLN A 146 17.95 3.16 -17.24
C GLN A 146 17.08 1.92 -17.13
N SER A 147 17.47 1.01 -16.25
CA SER A 147 16.81 -0.29 -16.05
C SER A 147 16.14 -0.32 -14.68
N THR A 148 14.83 -0.52 -14.66
CA THR A 148 14.04 -0.46 -13.42
C THR A 148 13.15 -1.67 -13.24
N VAL A 149 12.75 -1.91 -11.98
CA VAL A 149 11.69 -2.84 -11.63
C VAL A 149 10.59 -2.12 -10.86
N SER A 150 9.34 -2.29 -11.29
CA SER A 150 8.16 -1.64 -10.72
C SER A 150 7.20 -2.71 -10.18
N ILE A 151 6.82 -2.59 -8.89
CA ILE A 151 5.94 -3.52 -8.19
C ILE A 151 4.63 -2.83 -7.83
N SER A 152 3.52 -3.28 -8.41
CA SER A 152 2.23 -2.61 -8.23
C SER A 152 1.67 -2.71 -6.81
N GLY A 153 0.64 -1.91 -6.52
CA GLY A 153 -0.18 -2.05 -5.32
C GLY A 153 -1.11 -3.27 -5.33
N GLY A 154 -1.92 -3.41 -4.27
CA GLY A 154 -2.82 -4.56 -4.07
C GLY A 154 -2.76 -5.20 -2.67
N GLY A 155 -2.21 -4.49 -1.67
CA GLY A 155 -2.10 -4.97 -0.30
C GLY A 155 -1.41 -6.33 -0.18
N ALA A 156 -1.98 -7.25 0.61
CA ALA A 156 -1.33 -8.51 0.93
C ALA A 156 -1.13 -9.42 -0.30
N ARG A 157 -2.02 -9.33 -1.30
CA ARG A 157 -1.85 -10.05 -2.57
C ARG A 157 -0.58 -9.59 -3.27
N SER A 158 -0.37 -8.29 -3.41
CA SER A 158 0.83 -7.77 -4.07
C SER A 158 2.11 -8.12 -3.32
N LEU A 159 2.11 -8.10 -1.98
CA LEU A 159 3.25 -8.57 -1.20
C LEU A 159 3.55 -10.05 -1.48
N ALA A 160 2.53 -10.92 -1.49
CA ALA A 160 2.71 -12.33 -1.79
C ALA A 160 3.23 -12.55 -3.22
N CYS A 161 2.72 -11.82 -4.21
CA CYS A 161 3.27 -11.83 -5.57
C CYS A 161 4.74 -11.41 -5.59
N ALA A 162 5.08 -10.31 -4.91
CA ALA A 162 6.43 -9.74 -4.86
C ALA A 162 7.45 -10.69 -4.25
N VAL A 163 7.07 -11.51 -3.25
CA VAL A 163 7.94 -12.56 -2.69
C VAL A 163 8.42 -13.50 -3.80
N GLY A 164 7.51 -14.02 -4.63
CA GLY A 164 7.87 -14.91 -5.75
C GLY A 164 8.70 -14.23 -6.83
N GLN A 165 8.35 -12.99 -7.15
CA GLN A 165 9.02 -12.18 -8.17
C GLN A 165 10.46 -11.86 -7.77
N PHE A 166 10.67 -11.38 -6.55
CA PHE A 166 12.00 -11.11 -6.00
C PHE A 166 12.80 -12.39 -5.84
N ARG A 167 12.18 -13.49 -5.40
CA ARG A 167 12.87 -14.78 -5.31
C ARG A 167 13.40 -15.23 -6.66
N ALA A 168 12.60 -15.16 -7.72
CA ALA A 168 13.04 -15.50 -9.06
C ALA A 168 14.16 -14.55 -9.56
N LEU A 169 13.97 -13.24 -9.42
CA LEU A 169 14.93 -12.25 -9.89
C LEU A 169 16.26 -12.27 -9.13
N GLN A 170 16.23 -12.43 -7.81
CA GLN A 170 17.41 -12.38 -6.95
C GLN A 170 18.10 -13.74 -6.85
N ILE A 171 17.36 -14.79 -6.49
CA ILE A 171 17.93 -16.12 -6.21
C ILE A 171 17.96 -16.97 -7.48
N GLY A 172 16.89 -16.93 -8.28
CA GLY A 172 16.75 -17.79 -9.46
C GLY A 172 17.64 -17.36 -10.63
N LEU A 173 17.70 -16.05 -10.91
CA LEU A 173 18.31 -15.51 -12.11
C LEU A 173 19.50 -14.56 -11.86
N ASP A 174 19.72 -14.12 -10.61
CA ASP A 174 20.75 -13.13 -10.26
C ASP A 174 20.71 -11.87 -11.15
N LEU A 175 19.51 -11.32 -11.33
CA LEU A 175 19.23 -10.14 -12.16
C LEU A 175 19.02 -8.87 -11.35
N PHE A 176 18.77 -8.97 -10.04
CA PHE A 176 18.37 -7.79 -9.27
C PHE A 176 19.47 -6.72 -9.22
N SER A 177 20.74 -7.14 -9.23
CA SER A 177 21.93 -6.28 -9.33
C SER A 177 22.02 -5.50 -10.65
N ARG A 178 21.23 -5.86 -11.68
CA ARG A 178 21.17 -5.18 -12.97
C ARG A 178 20.13 -4.07 -13.02
N PHE A 179 19.33 -3.89 -11.98
CA PHE A 179 18.41 -2.76 -11.87
C PHE A 179 19.08 -1.57 -11.20
N ASP A 180 18.87 -0.38 -11.78
CA ASP A 180 19.30 0.89 -11.20
C ASP A 180 18.33 1.36 -10.10
N ALA A 181 17.04 1.01 -10.24
CA ALA A 181 15.99 1.44 -9.34
C ALA A 181 14.86 0.43 -9.15
N VAL A 182 14.28 0.45 -7.95
CA VAL A 182 13.01 -0.19 -7.61
C VAL A 182 11.95 0.89 -7.43
N SER A 183 10.77 0.71 -8.02
CA SER A 183 9.58 1.49 -7.69
C SER A 183 8.49 0.58 -7.13
N SER A 184 7.71 1.07 -6.18
CA SER A 184 6.62 0.28 -5.62
C SER A 184 5.44 1.10 -5.14
N VAL A 185 4.28 0.46 -5.02
CA VAL A 185 3.06 1.05 -4.46
C VAL A 185 2.44 0.09 -3.46
N SER A 186 1.89 0.60 -2.36
CA SER A 186 1.04 -0.15 -1.42
C SER A 186 1.64 -1.48 -0.95
N GLY A 187 0.98 -2.61 -1.21
CA GLY A 187 1.49 -3.96 -0.95
C GLY A 187 2.86 -4.27 -1.57
N GLY A 188 3.14 -3.71 -2.75
CA GLY A 188 4.48 -3.75 -3.32
C GLY A 188 5.49 -3.01 -2.45
N SER A 189 5.12 -1.86 -1.87
CA SER A 189 5.98 -1.11 -0.93
C SER A 189 6.19 -1.84 0.38
N TRP A 190 5.25 -2.66 0.84
CA TRP A 190 5.45 -3.51 2.03
C TRP A 190 6.58 -4.51 1.80
N ALA A 191 6.54 -5.24 0.67
CA ALA A 191 7.59 -6.19 0.30
C ALA A 191 8.92 -5.52 -0.03
N SER A 192 8.90 -4.52 -0.91
CA SER A 192 10.10 -3.81 -1.37
C SER A 192 10.84 -3.15 -0.24
N SER A 193 10.14 -2.53 0.72
CA SER A 193 10.83 -1.85 1.84
C SER A 193 11.59 -2.83 2.73
N ILE A 194 11.03 -4.01 3.00
CA ILE A 194 11.76 -5.04 3.75
C ILE A 194 12.97 -5.50 2.92
N PHE A 195 12.78 -5.80 1.64
CA PHE A 195 13.84 -6.29 0.77
C PHE A 195 15.00 -5.29 0.59
N MET A 196 14.67 -3.99 0.48
CA MET A 196 15.63 -2.90 0.29
C MET A 196 16.38 -2.51 1.57
N PHE A 197 15.82 -2.74 2.76
CA PHE A 197 16.39 -2.25 4.03
C PHE A 197 16.83 -3.33 5.00
N ALA A 198 16.30 -4.55 4.92
CA ALA A 198 16.70 -5.62 5.84
C ALA A 198 18.19 -5.94 5.69
N LYS A 199 18.91 -5.95 6.81
CA LYS A 199 20.34 -6.29 6.92
C LYS A 199 20.49 -7.54 7.78
N ASN A 200 21.64 -8.23 7.65
CA ASN A 200 21.98 -9.42 8.44
C ASN A 200 20.97 -10.58 8.28
N ARG A 201 20.44 -10.73 7.06
CA ARG A 201 19.53 -11.80 6.63
C ARG A 201 20.01 -12.30 5.27
N THR A 202 19.83 -13.58 4.98
CA THR A 202 20.05 -14.10 3.63
C THR A 202 18.81 -13.88 2.78
N ASP A 203 18.97 -13.82 1.46
CA ASP A 203 17.85 -13.70 0.54
C ASP A 203 16.90 -14.89 0.65
N GLU A 204 17.41 -16.11 0.84
CA GLU A 204 16.59 -17.30 1.05
C GLU A 204 15.79 -17.24 2.36
N ALA A 205 16.27 -16.56 3.40
CA ALA A 205 15.50 -16.36 4.62
C ALA A 205 14.34 -15.37 4.39
N LEU A 206 14.64 -14.24 3.75
CA LEU A 206 13.65 -13.19 3.45
C LEU A 206 12.58 -13.68 2.47
N LEU A 207 13.01 -14.32 1.39
CA LEU A 207 12.19 -14.65 0.24
C LEU A 207 11.75 -16.12 0.22
N GLY A 208 12.41 -17.00 0.96
CA GLY A 208 12.24 -18.46 0.85
C GLY A 208 13.10 -19.06 -0.27
N PRO A 209 13.33 -20.38 -0.27
CA PRO A 209 14.03 -21.06 -1.36
C PRO A 209 13.18 -21.09 -2.64
N LEU A 210 13.82 -21.36 -3.78
CA LEU A 210 13.12 -21.63 -5.05
C LEU A 210 12.11 -22.76 -4.90
N THR A 211 10.97 -22.61 -5.58
CA THR A 211 9.83 -23.52 -5.46
C THR A 211 9.84 -24.58 -6.55
N ASN A 212 9.53 -25.83 -6.18
CA ASN A 212 9.14 -26.85 -7.14
C ASN A 212 7.61 -27.01 -7.16
N ALA A 213 6.97 -26.56 -8.24
CA ALA A 213 5.50 -26.61 -8.38
C ALA A 213 4.93 -28.02 -8.19
N THR A 214 5.66 -29.06 -8.62
CA THR A 214 5.22 -30.47 -8.51
C THR A 214 5.18 -31.00 -7.08
N GLU A 215 5.76 -30.28 -6.12
CA GLU A 215 5.80 -30.64 -4.71
C GLU A 215 4.77 -29.85 -3.88
N LEU A 216 4.05 -28.87 -4.45
CA LEU A 216 3.17 -27.98 -3.69
C LEU A 216 1.82 -28.62 -3.29
N THR A 217 1.85 -29.62 -2.42
CA THR A 217 0.64 -30.20 -1.81
C THR A 217 -0.01 -29.19 -0.85
N LEU A 218 -1.26 -29.44 -0.45
CA LEU A 218 -1.92 -28.59 0.56
C LEU A 218 -1.17 -28.60 1.90
N GLU A 219 -0.51 -29.72 2.25
CA GLU A 219 0.33 -29.83 3.43
C GLU A 219 1.56 -28.91 3.33
N ILE A 220 2.25 -28.93 2.18
CA ILE A 220 3.43 -28.09 1.94
C ILE A 220 3.05 -26.61 1.90
N LEU A 221 1.96 -26.25 1.22
CA LEU A 221 1.47 -24.88 1.17
C LEU A 221 1.07 -24.33 2.54
N ASN A 222 0.66 -25.20 3.47
CA ASN A 222 0.30 -24.80 4.83
C ASN A 222 1.49 -24.68 5.79
N GLN A 223 2.71 -24.99 5.35
CA GLN A 223 3.93 -24.71 6.11
C GLN A 223 4.23 -23.21 6.13
N SER A 224 4.98 -22.75 7.13
CA SER A 224 5.36 -21.34 7.28
C SER A 224 5.86 -20.73 5.96
N ALA A 225 5.33 -19.57 5.62
CA ALA A 225 5.81 -18.80 4.47
C ALA A 225 7.23 -18.27 4.73
N SER A 226 7.84 -17.63 3.73
CA SER A 226 9.09 -16.88 3.92
C SER A 226 8.93 -15.81 5.01
N GLU A 227 10.04 -15.24 5.50
CA GLU A 227 9.96 -14.18 6.53
C GLU A 227 9.08 -13.02 6.05
N ILE A 228 9.27 -12.54 4.81
CA ILE A 228 8.43 -11.48 4.23
C ILE A 228 6.99 -11.96 4.08
N GLY A 229 6.76 -13.15 3.51
CA GLY A 229 5.43 -13.70 3.27
C GLY A 229 4.62 -13.92 4.56
N THR A 230 5.28 -14.21 5.67
CA THR A 230 4.63 -14.44 6.96
C THR A 230 3.94 -13.16 7.50
N THR A 231 4.43 -11.97 7.16
CA THR A 231 3.86 -10.70 7.64
C THR A 231 2.40 -10.50 7.27
N VAL A 232 1.94 -11.02 6.12
CA VAL A 232 0.53 -10.91 5.70
C VAL A 232 -0.35 -12.03 6.24
N THR A 233 0.20 -12.96 7.02
CA THR A 233 -0.55 -14.08 7.61
C THR A 233 -1.08 -13.78 9.01
N VAL A 234 -0.73 -12.62 9.57
CA VAL A 234 -1.17 -12.20 10.90
C VAL A 234 -2.62 -11.72 10.91
N ASP A 235 -3.25 -11.72 12.08
CA ASP A 235 -4.55 -11.07 12.27
C ASP A 235 -4.35 -9.55 12.28
N THR A 236 -4.62 -8.92 11.14
CA THR A 236 -4.35 -7.49 10.97
C THR A 236 -5.36 -6.61 11.70
N THR A 237 -6.53 -7.15 12.04
CA THR A 237 -7.58 -6.44 12.78
C THR A 237 -7.13 -6.18 14.22
N GLU A 238 -6.55 -7.18 14.89
CA GLU A 238 -6.05 -7.04 16.26
C GLU A 238 -4.92 -6.00 16.35
N VAL A 239 -3.99 -6.02 15.39
CA VAL A 239 -2.88 -5.07 15.38
C VAL A 239 -3.40 -3.65 15.15
N LEU A 240 -4.30 -3.46 14.18
CA LEU A 240 -4.94 -2.16 13.91
C LEU A 240 -5.67 -1.62 15.14
N GLU A 241 -6.42 -2.46 15.86
CA GLU A 241 -7.10 -2.10 17.11
C GLU A 241 -6.14 -1.59 18.18
N ARG A 242 -5.03 -2.31 18.35
CA ARG A 242 -3.99 -2.01 19.33
C ARG A 242 -3.30 -0.70 19.01
N THR A 243 -2.81 -0.53 17.78
CA THR A 243 -2.07 0.67 17.34
C THR A 243 -2.94 1.91 17.34
N CYS A 244 -4.17 1.84 16.80
CA CYS A 244 -5.13 2.96 16.84
C CYS A 244 -5.47 3.40 18.27
N SER A 245 -5.41 2.48 19.22
CA SER A 245 -5.66 2.78 20.64
C SER A 245 -4.43 3.37 21.35
N SER A 246 -3.23 3.21 20.79
CA SER A 246 -1.97 3.66 21.41
C SER A 246 -1.39 4.94 20.83
N VAL A 247 -1.72 5.29 19.59
CA VAL A 247 -1.25 6.53 18.96
C VAL A 247 -1.93 7.77 19.55
N GLU A 248 -1.21 8.90 19.55
CA GLU A 248 -1.76 10.18 20.01
C GLU A 248 -2.73 10.77 18.97
N PHE A 249 -2.40 10.63 17.70
CA PHE A 249 -3.17 11.18 16.58
C PHE A 249 -3.68 10.08 15.65
N ALA A 250 -4.93 10.21 15.19
CA ALA A 250 -5.59 9.20 14.38
C ALA A 250 -4.90 8.96 13.02
N ASN A 251 -4.24 9.98 12.46
CA ASN A 251 -3.52 9.92 11.20
C ASN A 251 -2.23 9.09 11.27
N GLU A 252 -1.75 8.80 12.48
CA GLU A 252 -0.60 7.93 12.71
C GLU A 252 -1.01 6.45 12.83
N CYS A 253 -2.29 6.15 13.07
CA CYS A 253 -2.73 4.78 13.34
C CYS A 253 -2.37 3.83 12.20
N TRP A 254 -2.66 4.21 10.95
CA TRP A 254 -2.37 3.36 9.82
C TRP A 254 -0.86 3.13 9.66
N GLN A 255 -0.06 4.19 9.74
CA GLN A 255 1.40 4.10 9.66
C GLN A 255 1.98 3.21 10.76
N ALA A 256 1.51 3.34 12.00
CA ALA A 256 1.92 2.50 13.12
C ALA A 256 1.54 1.03 12.91
N THR A 257 0.33 0.77 12.39
CA THR A 257 -0.13 -0.59 12.05
C THR A 257 0.78 -1.24 11.02
N ILE A 258 1.11 -0.50 9.95
CA ILE A 258 2.01 -0.97 8.90
C ILE A 258 3.42 -1.20 9.46
N GLY A 259 3.93 -0.28 10.28
CA GLY A 259 5.21 -0.42 10.95
C GLY A 259 5.29 -1.69 11.79
N GLU A 260 4.28 -1.95 12.62
CA GLU A 260 4.24 -3.10 13.51
C GLU A 260 4.08 -4.43 12.76
N ILE A 261 3.26 -4.50 11.72
CA ILE A 261 3.04 -5.75 10.97
C ILE A 261 4.24 -6.09 10.08
N PHE A 262 4.71 -5.11 9.30
CA PHE A 262 5.62 -5.38 8.18
C PHE A 262 7.09 -5.08 8.49
N LEU A 263 7.38 -4.10 9.34
CA LEU A 263 8.75 -3.60 9.54
C LEU A 263 9.36 -4.04 10.87
N ASP A 264 8.57 -4.11 11.94
CA ASP A 264 9.04 -4.52 13.27
C ASP A 264 9.70 -5.92 13.29
N PRO A 265 9.19 -6.95 12.59
CA PRO A 265 9.82 -8.28 12.56
C PRO A 265 11.27 -8.28 12.03
N PHE A 266 11.66 -7.22 11.31
CA PHE A 266 12.97 -7.05 10.70
C PHE A 266 13.82 -5.99 11.42
N GLY A 267 13.33 -5.42 12.54
CA GLY A 267 14.00 -4.33 13.24
C GLY A 267 13.99 -3.01 12.45
N LEU A 268 13.01 -2.84 11.54
CA LEU A 268 12.87 -1.66 10.68
C LEU A 268 11.81 -0.68 11.17
N TYR A 269 11.11 -1.00 12.27
CA TYR A 269 10.13 -0.11 12.89
C TYR A 269 10.76 0.71 14.03
N ASP A 270 11.30 1.87 13.67
CA ASP A 270 11.62 2.92 14.64
C ASP A 270 10.98 4.24 14.19
N PRO A 271 10.00 4.78 14.93
CA PRO A 271 9.39 6.06 14.59
C PRO A 271 10.32 7.26 14.76
N ASN A 272 11.46 7.09 15.46
CA ASN A 272 12.44 8.15 15.68
C ASN A 272 13.58 8.16 14.64
N ASN A 273 13.65 7.15 13.77
CA ASN A 273 14.69 7.10 12.75
C ASN A 273 14.23 7.78 11.47
N SER A 274 15.10 8.64 10.92
CA SER A 274 14.92 9.15 9.55
C SER A 274 15.43 8.12 8.55
N ILE A 275 14.84 8.05 7.36
CA ILE A 275 15.39 7.21 6.29
C ILE A 275 16.54 7.92 5.59
N ALA A 276 17.62 7.19 5.31
CA ALA A 276 18.76 7.64 4.52
C ALA A 276 19.04 6.66 3.36
N ALA A 277 19.65 7.07 2.25
CA ALA A 277 19.95 6.16 1.15
C ALA A 277 21.08 5.21 1.56
N ASP A 278 22.17 5.76 2.09
CA ASP A 278 23.34 4.99 2.52
C ASP A 278 24.10 5.68 3.67
N SER A 279 25.24 5.11 4.04
CA SER A 279 26.12 5.63 5.08
C SER A 279 26.80 6.96 4.70
N GLN A 280 27.08 7.20 3.41
CA GLN A 280 27.71 8.44 2.95
C GLN A 280 26.77 9.63 3.10
N GLU A 281 25.48 9.43 2.82
CA GLU A 281 24.46 10.43 3.03
C GLU A 281 24.26 10.75 4.51
N VAL A 282 24.26 9.73 5.38
CA VAL A 282 24.24 9.93 6.83
C VAL A 282 25.43 10.78 7.27
N ASP A 283 26.65 10.44 6.86
CA ASP A 283 27.86 11.21 7.20
C ASP A 283 27.77 12.67 6.73
N LYS A 284 27.21 12.90 5.53
CA LYS A 284 26.95 14.25 5.01
C LYS A 284 25.95 15.01 5.88
N ILE A 285 24.85 14.38 6.29
CA ILE A 285 23.82 15.00 7.16
C ILE A 285 24.42 15.35 8.51
N LEU A 286 25.15 14.43 9.14
CA LEU A 286 25.81 14.62 10.43
C LEU A 286 26.86 15.74 10.37
N PHE A 287 27.66 15.77 9.30
CA PHE A 287 28.66 16.82 9.08
C PHE A 287 28.03 18.20 8.89
N THR A 288 26.90 18.26 8.18
CA THR A 288 26.19 19.52 7.87
C THR A 288 25.38 20.02 9.06
N ASN A 289 25.00 19.14 9.99
CA ASN A 289 24.14 19.45 11.13
C ASN A 289 24.71 19.05 12.51
N PRO A 290 25.95 19.44 12.87
CA PRO A 290 26.58 19.04 14.14
C PRO A 290 25.83 19.54 15.38
N GLN A 291 25.03 20.59 15.25
CA GLN A 291 24.21 21.19 16.31
C GLN A 291 23.02 20.32 16.74
N LEU A 292 22.62 19.34 15.93
CA LEU A 292 21.46 18.49 16.24
C LEU A 292 21.81 17.29 17.12
N ASN A 293 23.10 17.03 17.35
CA ASN A 293 23.55 15.89 18.14
C ASN A 293 22.95 14.55 17.65
N LEU A 294 22.77 14.45 16.33
CA LEU A 294 22.39 13.22 15.65
C LEU A 294 23.60 12.28 15.59
N THR A 295 23.29 10.99 15.46
CA THR A 295 24.22 9.88 15.33
C THR A 295 23.78 8.98 14.18
N THR A 296 24.62 8.03 13.79
CA THR A 296 24.27 7.03 12.77
C THR A 296 23.06 6.18 13.16
N ASP A 297 22.80 6.02 14.47
CA ASP A 297 21.71 5.20 14.99
C ASP A 297 20.33 5.88 14.81
N ASP A 298 20.31 7.20 14.54
CA ASP A 298 19.11 7.98 14.25
C ASP A 298 18.63 7.82 12.78
N PHE A 299 19.29 6.95 12.02
CA PHE A 299 19.00 6.74 10.60
C PHE A 299 18.79 5.26 10.27
N THR A 300 17.81 5.01 9.41
CA THR A 300 17.59 3.73 8.75
C THR A 300 18.07 3.84 7.31
N THR A 301 19.17 3.17 6.98
CA THR A 301 19.79 3.17 5.63
C THR A 301 19.44 1.92 4.83
N MET A 302 19.40 2.01 3.50
CA MET A 302 19.20 0.84 2.63
C MET A 302 20.35 -0.18 2.77
N ASN A 303 20.09 -1.39 2.30
CA ASN A 303 21.08 -2.44 2.12
C ASN A 303 21.89 -2.16 0.84
N GLU A 304 23.22 -2.12 0.96
CA GLU A 304 24.16 -1.76 -0.11
C GLU A 304 24.21 -2.82 -1.24
N GLU A 305 23.70 -4.03 -1.00
CA GLU A 305 23.57 -5.10 -2.01
C GLU A 305 22.30 -4.96 -2.88
N ARG A 306 21.58 -3.84 -2.74
CA ARG A 306 20.32 -3.57 -3.45
C ARG A 306 20.49 -2.38 -4.41
N PRO A 307 19.56 -2.19 -5.37
CA PRO A 307 19.57 -1.06 -6.27
C PRO A 307 19.69 0.27 -5.53
N ALA A 308 20.50 1.17 -6.07
CA ALA A 308 20.86 2.43 -5.44
C ALA A 308 19.68 3.40 -5.26
N THR A 309 18.56 3.14 -5.95
CA THR A 309 17.38 3.99 -5.94
C THR A 309 16.13 3.19 -5.56
N PHE A 310 15.35 3.71 -4.62
CA PHE A 310 14.05 3.15 -4.25
C PHE A 310 12.99 4.24 -4.21
N VAL A 311 11.87 4.05 -4.91
CA VAL A 311 10.76 5.01 -4.97
C VAL A 311 9.44 4.36 -4.55
N MET A 312 8.83 4.89 -3.51
CA MET A 312 7.47 4.54 -3.12
C MET A 312 6.49 5.56 -3.71
N GLY A 313 5.54 5.07 -4.51
CA GLY A 313 4.43 5.84 -5.02
C GLY A 313 3.39 6.11 -3.92
N ALA A 314 2.90 7.34 -3.90
CA ALA A 314 1.92 7.86 -2.97
C ALA A 314 1.07 8.92 -3.69
N THR A 315 0.15 9.54 -2.97
CA THR A 315 -0.74 10.56 -3.51
C THR A 315 -0.88 11.72 -2.54
N LEU A 316 -0.84 12.94 -3.05
CA LEU A 316 -1.19 14.15 -2.31
C LEU A 316 -2.67 14.46 -2.54
N VAL A 317 -3.49 14.29 -1.50
CA VAL A 317 -4.95 14.42 -1.62
C VAL A 317 -5.36 15.90 -1.58
N GLY A 318 -4.87 16.63 -0.58
CA GLY A 318 -5.17 18.03 -0.38
C GLY A 318 -4.89 18.48 1.04
N PRO A 319 -5.00 19.78 1.34
CA PRO A 319 -4.86 20.28 2.69
C PRO A 319 -5.84 19.61 3.66
N ASN A 320 -5.40 19.44 4.91
CA ASN A 320 -6.27 18.88 5.93
C ASN A 320 -7.53 19.76 6.10
N LEU A 321 -8.70 19.12 6.24
CA LEU A 321 -10.05 19.73 6.22
C LEU A 321 -10.57 20.18 4.85
N TYR A 322 -9.86 19.88 3.76
CA TYR A 322 -10.29 20.20 2.40
C TYR A 322 -10.44 18.94 1.53
N GLN A 323 -11.35 19.00 0.55
CA GLN A 323 -11.66 17.87 -0.30
C GLN A 323 -10.61 17.69 -1.39
N GLY A 324 -10.12 16.46 -1.53
CA GLY A 324 -9.41 16.05 -2.73
C GLY A 324 -10.40 15.78 -3.85
N ARG A 325 -10.16 16.36 -5.02
CA ARG A 325 -10.90 16.12 -6.26
C ARG A 325 -9.93 15.62 -7.33
N PRO A 326 -10.41 14.94 -8.38
CA PRO A 326 -9.53 14.44 -9.44
C PRO A 326 -8.56 15.51 -9.99
N GLU A 327 -9.00 16.76 -10.08
CA GLU A 327 -8.20 17.92 -10.52
C GLU A 327 -7.26 18.47 -9.44
N THR A 328 -7.57 18.30 -8.15
CA THR A 328 -6.75 18.83 -7.04
C THR A 328 -5.76 17.83 -6.46
N VAL A 329 -6.02 16.54 -6.65
CA VAL A 329 -5.09 15.48 -6.29
C VAL A 329 -3.84 15.56 -7.18
N ALA A 330 -2.69 15.26 -6.61
CA ALA A 330 -1.43 15.11 -7.34
C ALA A 330 -0.81 13.76 -6.95
N PRO A 331 0.07 13.17 -7.77
CA PRO A 331 0.90 12.05 -7.31
C PRO A 331 1.65 12.46 -6.05
N PHE A 332 2.40 11.59 -5.39
CA PHE A 332 3.42 11.94 -4.40
C PHE A 332 4.46 10.83 -4.49
N GLN A 333 5.73 11.17 -4.39
CA GLN A 333 6.79 10.18 -4.50
C GLN A 333 7.66 10.29 -3.27
N ILE A 334 8.01 9.15 -2.69
CA ILE A 334 8.94 9.08 -1.57
C ILE A 334 10.12 8.28 -2.08
N GLY A 335 11.17 8.98 -2.50
CA GLY A 335 12.33 8.39 -3.16
C GLY A 335 13.62 8.55 -2.37
N LEU A 336 14.42 7.48 -2.32
CA LEU A 336 15.79 7.42 -1.80
C LEU A 336 16.74 7.21 -2.98
N SER A 337 17.85 7.95 -3.03
CA SER A 337 18.88 7.76 -4.05
C SER A 337 20.27 8.04 -3.46
N ILE A 338 21.21 7.11 -3.65
CA ILE A 338 22.59 7.18 -3.14
C ILE A 338 23.33 8.47 -3.53
N SER A 339 22.89 9.14 -4.60
CA SER A 339 23.64 10.27 -5.16
C SER A 339 22.81 11.53 -5.41
N SER A 340 21.60 11.61 -4.84
CA SER A 340 20.79 12.83 -4.84
C SER A 340 19.92 12.89 -3.58
N PRO A 341 20.01 13.96 -2.76
CA PRO A 341 19.23 14.07 -1.54
C PRO A 341 17.74 14.06 -1.85
N PHE A 342 16.99 13.37 -0.98
CA PHE A 342 15.61 12.93 -1.12
C PHE A 342 14.58 13.84 -1.78
N LEU A 343 13.63 13.18 -2.44
CA LEU A 343 12.72 13.77 -3.41
C LEU A 343 11.28 13.45 -3.03
N THR A 344 10.74 14.14 -2.02
CA THR A 344 9.28 14.21 -1.82
C THR A 344 8.72 15.42 -2.56
N GLY A 345 7.96 15.19 -3.63
CA GLY A 345 7.33 16.29 -4.34
C GLY A 345 6.62 15.87 -5.62
N THR A 346 5.51 16.52 -5.89
CA THR A 346 4.61 16.29 -7.02
C THR A 346 3.67 17.49 -7.14
N PRO A 347 3.25 17.86 -8.37
CA PRO A 347 3.90 17.53 -9.63
C PRO A 347 5.33 18.10 -9.71
N TYR A 348 6.12 17.63 -10.69
CA TYR A 348 7.39 18.26 -11.08
C TYR A 348 7.19 19.76 -11.34
N ASN A 349 6.03 20.09 -11.93
CA ASN A 349 5.58 21.46 -12.09
C ASN A 349 4.94 21.94 -10.79
N SER A 350 5.38 23.10 -10.30
CA SER A 350 4.63 23.81 -9.27
C SER A 350 3.28 24.25 -9.84
N GLU A 351 2.18 23.83 -9.23
CA GLU A 351 0.84 24.22 -9.65
C GLU A 351 0.04 24.80 -8.48
N GLU A 352 -0.56 25.97 -8.69
CA GLU A 352 -1.52 26.54 -7.75
C GLU A 352 -2.86 25.81 -7.90
N LYS A 353 -3.28 25.13 -6.85
CA LYS A 353 -4.58 24.46 -6.81
C LYS A 353 -5.45 25.06 -5.73
N THR A 354 -6.73 25.26 -6.07
CA THR A 354 -7.73 25.77 -5.12
C THR A 354 -8.58 24.62 -4.63
N TYR A 355 -8.64 24.49 -3.31
CA TYR A 355 -9.35 23.45 -2.61
C TYR A 355 -10.60 24.01 -1.95
N GLU A 356 -11.68 23.25 -2.05
CA GLU A 356 -12.93 23.54 -1.35
C GLU A 356 -12.94 22.82 0.01
N PRO A 357 -13.51 23.44 1.05
CA PRO A 357 -13.63 22.82 2.36
C PRO A 357 -14.36 21.49 2.27
N SER A 358 -13.93 20.53 3.09
CA SER A 358 -14.72 19.32 3.32
C SER A 358 -16.00 19.67 4.07
N LEU A 359 -17.13 19.10 3.60
CA LEU A 359 -18.46 19.25 4.22
C LEU A 359 -18.37 19.09 5.74
N THR A 360 -18.99 19.98 6.49
CA THR A 360 -18.85 19.99 7.95
C THR A 360 -19.75 18.93 8.58
N VAL A 361 -19.51 18.60 9.85
CA VAL A 361 -20.33 17.66 10.64
C VAL A 361 -21.84 17.99 10.58
N CYS A 362 -22.23 19.23 10.30
CA CYS A 362 -23.63 19.63 10.19
C CYS A 362 -24.31 19.12 8.89
N ASP A 363 -23.54 18.78 7.84
CA ASP A 363 -24.05 18.15 6.61
C ASP A 363 -24.41 16.66 6.84
N LEU A 364 -23.91 16.04 7.91
CA LEU A 364 -24.21 14.65 8.27
C LEU A 364 -25.66 14.48 8.71
N ASP A 365 -26.25 15.45 9.40
CA ASP A 365 -27.65 15.33 9.84
C ASP A 365 -28.59 15.39 8.62
N GLU A 366 -28.26 16.21 7.61
CA GLU A 366 -28.95 16.23 6.32
C GLU A 366 -28.68 14.98 5.48
N MET A 367 -27.44 14.47 5.42
CA MET A 367 -27.09 13.24 4.70
C MET A 367 -27.71 11.98 5.32
N PHE A 368 -27.63 11.81 6.65
CA PHE A 368 -28.28 10.71 7.34
C PHE A 368 -29.79 10.82 7.19
N THR A 369 -30.38 12.01 7.32
CA THR A 369 -31.82 12.21 7.10
C THR A 369 -32.21 11.87 5.67
N ALA A 370 -31.48 12.34 4.66
CA ALA A 370 -31.72 12.04 3.25
C ALA A 370 -31.51 10.54 2.93
N TYR A 371 -30.52 9.89 3.55
CA TYR A 371 -30.24 8.47 3.38
C TYR A 371 -31.31 7.60 4.04
N PHE A 372 -31.73 7.92 5.28
CA PHE A 372 -32.83 7.24 5.96
C PHE A 372 -34.16 7.47 5.23
N ASP A 373 -34.39 8.66 4.67
CA ASP A 373 -35.52 8.96 3.79
C ASP A 373 -35.49 8.14 2.50
N THR A 374 -34.30 7.93 1.93
CA THR A 374 -34.12 7.13 0.71
C THR A 374 -34.30 5.65 0.98
N LEU A 375 -33.84 5.16 2.14
CA LEU A 375 -34.06 3.79 2.60
C LEU A 375 -35.54 3.52 2.90
N THR A 376 -36.24 4.46 3.55
CA THR A 376 -37.69 4.35 3.78
C THR A 376 -38.48 4.44 2.47
N LYS A 377 -38.06 5.27 1.51
CA LYS A 377 -38.66 5.31 0.16
C LYS A 377 -38.36 4.06 -0.67
N ARG A 378 -37.26 3.34 -0.42
CA ARG A 378 -36.86 2.09 -1.10
C ARG A 378 -37.47 0.80 -0.52
N GLU A 379 -38.44 0.87 0.39
CA GLU A 379 -39.18 -0.29 0.91
C GLU A 379 -39.97 -1.10 -0.15
N GLN A 380 -39.91 -0.74 -1.43
CA GLN A 380 -40.45 -1.50 -2.57
C GLN A 380 -39.49 -2.55 -3.16
N LEU A 381 -38.51 -3.05 -2.41
CA LEU A 381 -37.67 -4.19 -2.84
C LEU A 381 -38.38 -5.55 -2.60
N THR A 382 -38.17 -6.50 -3.52
CA THR A 382 -38.83 -7.81 -3.57
C THR A 382 -38.51 -8.71 -2.36
N ILE A 383 -39.45 -9.61 -2.05
CA ILE A 383 -39.46 -10.48 -0.85
C ILE A 383 -38.16 -11.31 -0.67
N LYS A 384 -37.50 -11.70 -1.77
CA LYS A 384 -36.23 -12.48 -1.74
C LYS A 384 -35.05 -11.66 -1.22
N THR A 385 -34.96 -10.38 -1.56
CA THR A 385 -33.92 -9.47 -1.06
C THR A 385 -34.15 -9.14 0.41
N LYS A 386 -35.43 -9.01 0.82
CA LYS A 386 -35.81 -8.82 2.22
C LYS A 386 -35.41 -10.00 3.11
N ALA A 387 -35.45 -11.24 2.61
CA ALA A 387 -35.05 -12.42 3.38
C ALA A 387 -33.53 -12.51 3.63
N LYS A 388 -32.69 -12.26 2.60
CA LYS A 388 -31.23 -12.26 2.75
C LYS A 388 -30.72 -11.07 3.58
N ILE A 389 -31.32 -9.89 3.39
CA ILE A 389 -31.04 -8.73 4.24
C ILE A 389 -31.49 -9.04 5.66
N ALA A 390 -32.69 -9.58 5.89
CA ALA A 390 -33.15 -9.95 7.23
C ALA A 390 -32.26 -11.00 7.91
N GLU A 391 -31.68 -11.95 7.19
CA GLU A 391 -30.76 -12.95 7.77
C GLU A 391 -29.42 -12.32 8.20
N ALA A 392 -28.87 -11.39 7.40
CA ALA A 392 -27.69 -10.60 7.77
C ALA A 392 -27.99 -9.60 8.90
N PHE A 393 -29.20 -9.03 8.92
CA PHE A 393 -29.66 -8.04 9.88
C PHE A 393 -30.04 -8.65 11.23
N VAL A 394 -30.57 -9.88 11.24
CA VAL A 394 -30.89 -10.62 12.47
C VAL A 394 -29.61 -11.00 13.23
N LYS A 395 -28.47 -11.17 12.56
CA LYS A 395 -27.17 -11.36 13.22
C LYS A 395 -26.56 -10.07 13.78
N SER A 396 -26.95 -8.88 13.30
CA SER A 396 -26.45 -7.57 13.76
C SER A 396 -27.43 -6.79 14.66
N ASN A 397 -28.58 -7.39 14.98
CA ASN A 397 -29.75 -6.74 15.58
C ASN A 397 -29.52 -6.13 16.98
N ASP A 398 -28.46 -6.54 17.67
CA ASP A 398 -28.13 -6.03 19.01
C ASP A 398 -27.16 -4.83 18.97
N LEU A 399 -26.60 -4.53 17.79
CA LEU A 399 -25.62 -3.45 17.59
C LEU A 399 -26.28 -2.19 17.04
N LEU A 400 -27.20 -2.32 16.08
CA LEU A 400 -27.79 -1.17 15.38
C LEU A 400 -28.54 -0.20 16.30
N PRO A 401 -29.37 -0.65 17.27
CA PRO A 401 -30.00 0.24 18.24
C PRO A 401 -28.98 0.90 19.18
N LYS A 402 -27.87 0.23 19.49
CA LYS A 402 -26.78 0.76 20.34
C LYS A 402 -25.93 1.78 19.59
N VAL A 403 -25.64 1.54 18.32
CA VAL A 403 -24.96 2.48 17.41
C VAL A 403 -25.84 3.70 17.19
N ARG A 404 -27.14 3.51 16.91
CA ARG A 404 -28.10 4.61 16.80
C ARG A 404 -28.21 5.40 18.10
N ALA A 405 -28.28 4.73 19.25
CA ALA A 405 -28.31 5.40 20.55
C ALA A 405 -26.98 6.11 20.88
N ALA A 406 -25.83 5.57 20.48
CA ALA A 406 -24.53 6.21 20.65
C ALA A 406 -24.38 7.43 19.74
N ILE A 407 -24.79 7.34 18.47
CA ILE A 407 -24.80 8.46 17.52
C ILE A 407 -25.76 9.55 17.98
N LEU A 408 -27.00 9.20 18.35
CA LEU A 408 -27.98 10.16 18.87
C LEU A 408 -27.53 10.78 20.20
N ARG A 409 -26.82 10.02 21.05
CA ARG A 409 -26.27 10.54 22.30
C ARG A 409 -25.11 11.50 22.05
N ILE A 410 -24.20 11.17 21.14
CA ILE A 410 -23.12 12.07 20.69
C ILE A 410 -23.73 13.34 20.09
N GLY A 411 -24.75 13.21 19.23
CA GLY A 411 -25.49 14.34 18.65
C GLY A 411 -26.26 15.17 19.68
N SER A 412 -26.76 14.57 20.77
CA SER A 412 -27.44 15.30 21.85
C SER A 412 -26.50 15.92 22.89
N GLU A 413 -25.28 15.38 23.04
CA GLU A 413 -24.23 15.92 23.90
C GLU A 413 -23.45 17.05 23.17
N LEU A 414 -23.47 17.05 21.85
CA LEU A 414 -23.14 18.19 20.98
C LEU A 414 -24.36 19.12 20.91
N ASP A 415 -24.50 19.99 21.90
CA ASP A 415 -25.60 20.95 22.05
C ASP A 415 -26.05 21.54 20.69
N SER A 416 -27.35 21.54 20.39
CA SER A 416 -27.92 21.98 19.10
C SER A 416 -27.67 23.46 18.77
N GLY A 417 -27.02 24.21 19.66
CA GLY A 417 -26.50 25.55 19.42
C GLY A 417 -25.04 25.60 18.91
N ALA A 418 -24.32 24.48 18.84
CA ALA A 418 -22.93 24.44 18.38
C ALA A 418 -22.79 24.43 16.85
N CYS A 419 -23.82 23.99 16.10
CA CYS A 419 -23.81 24.02 14.63
C CYS A 419 -24.13 25.41 14.04
N GLU A 420 -24.70 26.35 14.81
CA GLU A 420 -25.09 27.68 14.29
C GLU A 420 -23.91 28.64 14.00
N PHE A 421 -22.66 28.26 14.24
CA PHE A 421 -21.54 29.23 14.24
C PHE A 421 -20.28 28.85 13.48
N ILE A 422 -20.22 27.71 12.78
CA ILE A 422 -19.07 27.44 11.90
C ILE A 422 -19.42 27.99 10.51
N ALA A 423 -19.08 29.26 10.28
CA ALA A 423 -19.07 29.79 8.92
C ALA A 423 -18.27 28.83 8.02
N PRO A 424 -18.75 28.50 6.81
CA PRO A 424 -18.02 27.62 5.91
C PRO A 424 -16.59 28.15 5.76
N LEU A 425 -15.61 27.26 5.93
CA LEU A 425 -14.21 27.63 5.72
C LEU A 425 -14.09 28.24 4.30
N PRO A 426 -13.27 29.27 4.10
CA PRO A 426 -13.01 29.74 2.75
C PRO A 426 -12.23 28.68 1.98
N ASN A 427 -12.37 28.69 0.65
CA ASN A 427 -11.47 27.95 -0.24
C ASN A 427 -10.02 28.31 0.08
N VAL A 428 -9.12 27.33 0.02
CA VAL A 428 -7.69 27.56 0.19
C VAL A 428 -6.96 27.30 -1.13
N THR A 429 -6.10 28.22 -1.52
CA THR A 429 -5.17 28.00 -2.63
C THR A 429 -3.83 27.56 -2.05
N ALA A 430 -3.33 26.42 -2.51
CA ALA A 430 -2.02 25.92 -2.15
C ALA A 430 -1.18 25.70 -3.41
N LEU A 431 0.11 26.00 -3.31
CA LEU A 431 1.08 25.69 -4.35
C LEU A 431 1.68 24.32 -4.05
N ILE A 432 1.40 23.39 -4.95
CA ILE A 432 1.78 21.99 -4.83
C ILE A 432 3.01 21.74 -5.71
N GLY A 433 3.96 20.95 -5.22
CA GLY A 433 5.16 20.59 -5.98
C GLY A 433 6.23 21.68 -5.98
N GLY A 434 7.00 21.76 -7.08
CA GLY A 434 8.04 22.78 -7.29
C GLY A 434 9.40 22.47 -6.68
N GLY A 435 9.53 21.34 -5.99
CA GLY A 435 10.83 20.89 -5.53
C GLY A 435 10.82 19.79 -4.49
N LEU A 436 11.98 19.63 -3.87
CA LEU A 436 12.42 18.40 -3.23
C LEU A 436 13.15 18.72 -1.94
N VAL A 437 12.98 17.87 -0.94
CA VAL A 437 13.51 18.08 0.40
C VAL A 437 14.04 16.78 0.99
N GLU A 438 15.14 16.89 1.74
CA GLU A 438 15.73 15.77 2.47
C GLU A 438 14.72 15.14 3.45
N THR A 439 14.66 13.81 3.55
CA THR A 439 13.68 13.06 4.36
C THR A 439 13.68 13.47 5.83
N PHE A 440 14.85 13.63 6.45
CA PHE A 440 14.96 14.08 7.86
C PHE A 440 14.41 15.51 8.08
N SER A 441 14.04 16.20 6.99
CA SER A 441 13.44 17.53 6.98
C SER A 441 11.93 17.58 6.66
N VAL A 442 11.37 16.49 6.14
CA VAL A 442 9.95 16.41 5.75
C VAL A 442 9.04 16.56 6.98
N GLY A 443 7.91 17.27 6.84
CA GLY A 443 6.93 17.43 7.92
C GLY A 443 7.15 18.63 8.84
N ARG A 444 8.02 19.58 8.49
CA ARG A 444 8.40 20.73 9.34
C ARG A 444 7.53 21.98 9.09
N THR A 445 7.39 22.80 10.14
CA THR A 445 6.38 23.87 10.26
C THR A 445 6.80 25.27 9.78
N THR A 446 8.06 25.49 9.41
CA THR A 446 8.56 26.84 9.10
C THR A 446 9.01 26.93 7.65
N ASN A 447 8.40 27.80 6.85
CA ASN A 447 8.85 28.05 5.49
C ASN A 447 10.31 28.52 5.44
N PRO A 448 11.06 28.11 4.40
CA PRO A 448 12.35 28.72 4.13
C PRO A 448 12.14 30.19 3.78
N SER A 449 12.97 31.08 4.33
CA SER A 449 12.95 32.51 3.97
C SER A 449 13.60 32.80 2.60
N VAL A 450 13.95 31.75 1.82
CA VAL A 450 14.80 31.86 0.64
C VAL A 450 14.04 31.47 -0.63
N LEU A 451 14.03 32.35 -1.63
CA LEU A 451 13.65 32.04 -3.01
C LEU A 451 14.75 31.19 -3.64
N LEU A 452 14.43 29.96 -4.02
CA LEU A 452 15.37 29.06 -4.68
C LEU A 452 15.34 29.28 -6.19
N SER A 453 16.50 29.18 -6.83
CA SER A 453 16.64 29.18 -8.29
C SER A 453 17.07 27.81 -8.86
N THR A 454 17.81 27.01 -8.08
CA THR A 454 18.30 25.67 -8.46
C THR A 454 18.37 24.77 -7.21
N GLU A 455 19.55 24.56 -6.65
CA GLU A 455 19.82 23.80 -5.41
C GLU A 455 20.39 24.76 -4.37
N ALA A 456 19.94 24.65 -3.11
CA ALA A 456 20.55 25.41 -2.03
C ALA A 456 20.43 24.70 -0.68
N LEU A 457 21.40 24.98 0.18
CA LEU A 457 21.30 24.70 1.61
C LEU A 457 20.40 25.76 2.26
N VAL A 458 19.38 25.31 2.99
CA VAL A 458 18.41 26.19 3.66
C VAL A 458 18.31 25.85 5.14
N SER A 459 18.24 26.89 5.98
CA SER A 459 18.18 26.78 7.44
C SER A 459 16.76 26.90 8.00
N PHE A 460 16.43 26.09 9.01
CA PHE A 460 15.10 26.01 9.65
C PHE A 460 15.14 25.99 11.18
N ASN A 461 14.22 26.68 11.85
CA ASN A 461 14.04 26.59 13.30
C ASN A 461 13.29 25.29 13.67
N SER A 462 13.83 24.50 14.59
CA SER A 462 13.45 23.10 14.75
C SER A 462 12.39 22.81 15.82
N GLN A 463 11.30 22.15 15.41
CA GLN A 463 10.77 21.01 16.15
C GLN A 463 10.62 19.87 15.14
N SER A 464 11.44 18.82 15.26
CA SER A 464 11.52 17.74 14.28
C SER A 464 10.72 16.53 14.72
N GLN A 465 9.85 16.04 13.85
CA GLN A 465 9.46 14.63 13.81
C GLN A 465 10.24 13.99 12.65
N PRO A 466 11.02 12.91 12.88
CA PRO A 466 11.71 12.16 11.83
C PRO A 466 10.73 11.63 10.77
N PHE A 467 11.11 11.71 9.49
CA PHE A 467 10.35 11.03 8.43
C PHE A 467 10.89 9.61 8.27
N SER A 468 10.19 8.68 8.91
CA SER A 468 10.60 7.30 9.09
C SER A 468 10.13 6.38 7.97
N LEU A 469 10.70 5.17 7.94
CA LEU A 469 10.35 4.17 6.93
C LEU A 469 8.88 3.75 7.05
N HIS A 470 8.39 3.51 8.27
CA HIS A 470 7.00 3.13 8.49
C HIS A 470 6.01 4.22 8.07
N ALA A 471 6.37 5.50 8.26
CA ALA A 471 5.56 6.61 7.79
C ALA A 471 5.45 6.58 6.25
N SER A 472 6.58 6.32 5.57
CA SER A 472 6.66 6.25 4.11
C SER A 472 5.84 5.09 3.53
N VAL A 473 6.03 3.89 4.08
CA VAL A 473 5.31 2.68 3.67
C VAL A 473 3.81 2.78 3.98
N GLY A 474 3.46 3.35 5.13
CA GLY A 474 2.08 3.62 5.52
C GLY A 474 1.38 4.60 4.61
N ILE A 475 2.05 5.70 4.23
CA ILE A 475 1.53 6.66 3.23
C ILE A 475 1.29 5.96 1.90
N SER A 476 2.28 5.22 1.40
CA SER A 476 2.21 4.50 0.12
C SER A 476 1.09 3.45 0.05
N SER A 477 0.49 3.08 1.19
CA SER A 477 -0.53 2.03 1.31
C SER A 477 -1.88 2.47 1.89
N ALA A 478 -2.08 3.79 2.08
CA ALA A 478 -3.32 4.34 2.64
C ALA A 478 -4.42 4.46 1.56
N ALA A 479 -4.89 3.32 1.04
CA ALA A 479 -5.82 3.30 -0.11
C ALA A 479 -7.16 3.99 0.22
N PHE A 480 -7.58 3.95 1.47
CA PHE A 480 -8.79 4.60 1.98
C PHE A 480 -8.75 6.14 1.89
N ALA A 481 -7.60 6.75 1.67
CA ALA A 481 -7.49 8.20 1.50
C ALA A 481 -8.27 8.73 0.27
N THR A 482 -8.61 7.87 -0.70
CA THR A 482 -9.50 8.24 -1.83
C THR A 482 -10.97 8.27 -1.48
N THR A 483 -11.44 7.34 -0.65
CA THR A 483 -12.83 7.38 -0.16
C THR A 483 -13.10 8.63 0.67
N ASP A 484 -12.04 9.15 1.29
CA ASP A 484 -12.09 10.27 2.20
C ASP A 484 -11.89 11.64 1.54
N SER A 485 -11.42 11.68 0.29
CA SER A 485 -11.49 12.88 -0.55
C SER A 485 -12.94 13.35 -0.76
N LYS A 486 -13.92 12.48 -0.45
CA LYS A 486 -15.36 12.67 -0.67
C LYS A 486 -16.20 12.77 0.61
N GLU A 487 -15.78 12.13 1.71
CA GLU A 487 -16.55 12.11 2.98
C GLU A 487 -15.67 12.47 4.17
N THR A 488 -16.04 13.50 4.93
CA THR A 488 -15.23 14.18 5.98
C THR A 488 -14.77 13.32 7.16
N TYR A 489 -15.28 12.09 7.29
CA TYR A 489 -15.16 11.32 8.53
C TYR A 489 -13.81 10.62 8.70
N PHE A 490 -13.17 10.21 7.60
CA PHE A 490 -11.90 9.49 7.64
C PHE A 490 -10.68 10.42 7.47
N GLY A 491 -10.90 11.73 7.28
CA GLY A 491 -9.89 12.79 7.13
C GLY A 491 -8.80 12.72 8.17
N ASN A 492 -9.23 12.48 9.39
CA ASN A 492 -8.36 12.44 10.54
C ASN A 492 -7.51 11.17 10.61
N TYR A 493 -7.82 10.13 9.82
CA TYR A 493 -7.08 8.87 9.74
C TYR A 493 -6.12 8.82 8.55
N ASN A 494 -6.28 9.69 7.56
CA ASN A 494 -5.32 9.78 6.46
C ASN A 494 -3.97 10.21 7.02
N PRO A 495 -2.88 9.54 6.61
CA PRO A 495 -1.53 10.04 6.87
C PRO A 495 -1.44 11.52 6.46
N ALA A 496 -0.81 12.33 7.30
CA ALA A 496 -0.69 13.75 7.02
C ALA A 496 0.74 14.23 7.27
N LEU A 497 1.23 15.10 6.39
CA LEU A 497 2.52 15.76 6.54
C LEU A 497 2.35 17.26 6.34
N ILE A 498 3.15 18.03 7.06
CA ILE A 498 3.29 19.45 6.77
C ILE A 498 4.24 19.59 5.58
N LEU A 499 3.71 20.13 4.49
CA LEU A 499 4.45 20.41 3.27
C LEU A 499 4.52 21.92 3.08
N TRP A 500 5.63 22.38 2.50
CA TRP A 500 5.77 23.75 2.02
C TRP A 500 5.89 23.76 0.49
N SER A 501 5.70 24.93 -0.10
CA SER A 501 6.00 25.10 -1.52
C SER A 501 7.48 25.39 -1.72
N VAL A 502 8.19 24.44 -2.32
CA VAL A 502 9.60 24.65 -2.66
C VAL A 502 9.68 25.69 -3.78
N GLY A 503 10.46 26.75 -3.57
CA GLY A 503 10.69 27.77 -4.59
C GLY A 503 9.78 29.00 -4.54
N ASN A 504 8.73 29.01 -3.70
CA ASN A 504 7.89 30.18 -3.49
C ASN A 504 7.52 30.37 -2.00
N PRO A 505 8.26 31.21 -1.26
CA PRO A 505 8.05 31.40 0.18
C PRO A 505 6.73 32.13 0.51
N SER A 506 6.02 32.65 -0.50
CA SER A 506 4.72 33.33 -0.33
C SER A 506 3.60 32.38 0.08
N PHE A 507 3.75 31.08 -0.18
CA PHE A 507 2.79 30.05 0.22
C PHE A 507 3.19 29.45 1.58
N PRO A 508 2.39 29.62 2.64
CA PRO A 508 2.70 29.05 3.96
C PRO A 508 2.74 27.52 3.92
N SER A 509 3.60 26.93 4.75
CA SER A 509 3.57 25.49 5.01
C SER A 509 2.20 25.08 5.54
N GLN A 510 1.66 23.98 5.03
CA GLN A 510 0.33 23.50 5.37
C GLN A 510 0.34 21.99 5.58
N SER A 511 -0.51 21.51 6.49
CA SER A 511 -0.74 20.07 6.64
C SER A 511 -1.54 19.56 5.45
N PHE A 512 -1.02 18.56 4.75
CA PHE A 512 -1.69 17.85 3.67
C PHE A 512 -2.03 16.43 4.08
N ASN A 513 -3.20 15.98 3.65
CA ASN A 513 -3.57 14.58 3.66
C ASN A 513 -2.89 13.88 2.48
N LEU A 514 -2.37 12.69 2.77
CA LEU A 514 -1.65 11.84 1.85
C LEU A 514 -2.35 10.50 1.76
N GLY A 515 -2.11 9.79 0.66
CA GLY A 515 -2.74 8.52 0.37
C GLY A 515 -1.86 7.58 -0.44
N ASP A 516 -2.40 6.40 -0.68
CA ASP A 516 -1.81 5.37 -1.52
C ASP A 516 -1.44 5.86 -2.93
N GLY A 517 -0.37 5.31 -3.49
CA GLY A 517 0.06 5.60 -4.86
C GLY A 517 -0.99 5.19 -5.88
N GLY A 518 -1.74 4.12 -5.64
CA GLY A 518 -2.77 3.59 -6.55
C GLY A 518 -3.90 4.57 -6.84
N ASN A 519 -4.01 5.64 -6.07
CA ASN A 519 -4.97 6.71 -6.30
C ASN A 519 -4.58 7.61 -7.49
N THR A 520 -3.29 7.62 -7.85
CA THR A 520 -2.74 8.39 -8.97
C THR A 520 -2.05 7.51 -10.00
N GLU A 521 -1.34 6.46 -9.61
CA GLU A 521 -0.71 5.46 -10.48
C GLU A 521 -0.25 4.25 -9.65
N ASN A 522 -0.76 3.06 -9.97
CA ASN A 522 -0.63 1.90 -9.09
C ASN A 522 0.51 0.93 -9.45
N LEU A 523 1.14 1.06 -10.61
CA LEU A 523 2.23 0.17 -11.05
C LEU A 523 3.60 0.65 -10.54
N GLY A 524 3.78 1.95 -10.32
CA GLY A 524 5.09 2.56 -10.06
C GLY A 524 5.92 2.76 -11.34
N LEU A 525 5.29 2.69 -12.52
CA LEU A 525 5.99 2.85 -13.80
C LEU A 525 6.27 4.32 -14.12
N LEU A 526 5.30 5.20 -13.84
CA LEU A 526 5.40 6.61 -14.29
C LEU A 526 6.49 7.37 -13.54
N ALA A 527 6.72 7.04 -12.27
CA ALA A 527 7.84 7.57 -11.50
C ALA A 527 9.20 7.19 -12.11
N MET A 528 9.32 6.01 -12.72
CA MET A 528 10.55 5.54 -13.37
C MET A 528 10.76 6.22 -14.73
N ILE A 529 9.70 6.31 -15.56
CA ILE A 529 9.77 7.03 -16.85
C ILE A 529 10.12 8.50 -16.62
N GLN A 530 9.54 9.13 -15.59
CA GLN A 530 9.87 10.51 -15.21
C GLN A 530 11.36 10.69 -14.87
N ARG A 531 12.04 9.65 -14.38
CA ARG A 531 13.49 9.63 -14.09
C ARG A 531 14.37 9.25 -15.29
N GLY A 532 13.76 9.00 -16.46
CA GLY A 532 14.49 8.67 -17.67
C GLY A 532 14.70 7.17 -17.91
N ALA A 533 13.98 6.30 -17.19
CA ALA A 533 14.03 4.86 -17.44
C ALA A 533 13.71 4.55 -18.91
N THR A 534 14.58 3.78 -19.55
CA THR A 534 14.42 3.30 -20.93
C THR A 534 14.04 1.83 -20.98
N LYS A 535 14.22 1.09 -19.87
CA LYS A 535 13.81 -0.30 -19.70
C LYS A 535 13.14 -0.48 -18.34
N SER A 536 11.94 -1.04 -18.31
CA SER A 536 11.26 -1.36 -17.05
C SER A 536 10.60 -2.73 -17.06
N VAL A 537 10.86 -3.52 -16.01
CA VAL A 537 10.06 -4.70 -15.68
C VAL A 537 8.92 -4.25 -14.79
N VAL A 538 7.68 -4.48 -15.20
CA VAL A 538 6.49 -4.05 -14.47
C VAL A 538 5.69 -5.27 -14.03
N PHE A 539 5.62 -5.49 -12.73
CA PHE A 539 4.80 -6.52 -12.13
C PHE A 539 3.42 -5.96 -11.78
N ASP A 540 2.44 -6.30 -12.62
CA ASP A 540 1.04 -6.01 -12.38
C ASP A 540 0.42 -7.10 -11.51
N ASN A 541 0.36 -6.84 -10.22
CA ASN A 541 -0.18 -7.71 -9.19
C ASN A 541 -1.68 -7.44 -8.96
N SER A 542 -2.45 -7.15 -10.00
CA SER A 542 -3.90 -6.91 -9.89
C SER A 542 -4.71 -8.15 -9.47
N ASP A 543 -5.89 -7.91 -8.89
CA ASP A 543 -6.97 -8.90 -8.69
C ASP A 543 -7.98 -8.89 -9.85
N PHE A 544 -7.73 -8.09 -10.88
CA PHE A 544 -8.59 -8.04 -12.05
C PHE A 544 -8.03 -8.95 -13.15
N PRO A 545 -8.79 -9.98 -13.58
CA PRO A 545 -8.34 -10.88 -14.65
C PRO A 545 -8.33 -10.20 -16.00
N LEU A 546 -7.40 -10.61 -16.88
CA LEU A 546 -7.53 -10.35 -18.30
C LEU A 546 -8.75 -11.12 -18.86
N VAL A 547 -9.55 -10.46 -19.69
CA VAL A 547 -10.77 -11.05 -20.25
C VAL A 547 -10.48 -12.21 -21.21
N ASN A 548 -11.32 -13.25 -21.12
CA ASN A 548 -11.28 -14.39 -22.03
C ASN A 548 -11.72 -14.01 -23.45
N ARG A 549 -11.11 -14.64 -24.46
CA ARG A 549 -11.43 -14.39 -25.88
C ARG A 549 -12.90 -14.59 -26.24
N THR A 550 -13.59 -15.50 -25.54
CA THR A 550 -15.02 -15.75 -25.77
C THR A 550 -15.93 -14.58 -25.39
N ILE A 551 -15.46 -13.70 -24.49
CA ILE A 551 -16.16 -12.48 -24.09
C ILE A 551 -15.75 -11.32 -25.00
N ALA A 552 -14.45 -11.15 -25.25
CA ALA A 552 -13.91 -10.14 -26.15
C ALA A 552 -12.60 -10.65 -26.79
N ASP A 553 -12.54 -10.70 -28.12
CA ASP A 553 -11.31 -11.00 -28.84
C ASP A 553 -10.46 -9.73 -28.98
N LEU A 554 -9.46 -9.60 -28.10
CA LEU A 554 -8.63 -8.38 -28.04
C LEU A 554 -7.70 -8.27 -29.24
N CYS A 555 -7.57 -9.32 -30.06
CA CYS A 555 -6.85 -9.29 -31.33
C CYS A 555 -7.71 -8.81 -32.50
N ASP A 556 -9.04 -8.79 -32.38
CA ASP A 556 -9.95 -8.31 -33.42
C ASP A 556 -10.09 -6.79 -33.37
N SER A 557 -9.57 -6.10 -34.39
CA SER A 557 -9.71 -4.64 -34.53
C SER A 557 -11.15 -4.12 -34.51
N THR A 558 -12.15 -4.96 -34.82
CA THR A 558 -13.56 -4.54 -34.77
C THR A 558 -14.07 -4.35 -33.34
N VAL A 559 -13.53 -5.10 -32.37
CA VAL A 559 -13.81 -4.91 -30.93
C VAL A 559 -13.34 -3.52 -30.48
N TRP A 560 -12.20 -3.07 -30.98
CA TRP A 560 -11.62 -1.76 -30.66
C TRP A 560 -12.27 -0.59 -31.41
N ALA A 561 -13.08 -0.86 -32.43
CA ALA A 561 -13.76 0.16 -33.22
C ALA A 561 -15.10 0.62 -32.59
N SER A 562 -15.49 0.04 -31.44
CA SER A 562 -16.69 0.42 -30.70
C SER A 562 -16.66 1.89 -30.30
N LYS A 563 -17.83 2.55 -30.33
CA LYS A 563 -17.97 3.92 -29.83
C LYS A 563 -17.88 3.99 -28.31
N ASP A 564 -18.14 2.88 -27.65
CA ASP A 564 -18.19 2.75 -26.20
C ASP A 564 -16.93 2.03 -25.67
N VAL A 565 -15.86 1.98 -26.47
CA VAL A 565 -14.62 1.24 -26.14
C VAL A 565 -13.97 1.66 -24.81
N ASP A 566 -14.15 2.92 -24.38
CA ASP A 566 -13.69 3.38 -23.06
C ASP A 566 -14.46 2.72 -21.91
N GLU A 567 -15.75 2.39 -22.09
CA GLU A 567 -16.54 1.63 -21.11
C GLU A 567 -16.20 0.13 -21.19
N GLU A 568 -16.08 -0.41 -22.39
CA GLU A 568 -15.83 -1.83 -22.61
C GLU A 568 -14.45 -2.27 -22.09
N VAL A 569 -13.39 -1.47 -22.32
CA VAL A 569 -12.01 -1.81 -21.89
C VAL A 569 -11.86 -2.02 -20.39
N GLN A 570 -12.71 -1.37 -19.58
CA GLN A 570 -12.71 -1.52 -18.12
C GLN A 570 -13.15 -2.92 -17.69
N THR A 571 -13.79 -3.67 -18.58
CA THR A 571 -14.15 -5.08 -18.36
C THR A 571 -13.07 -6.04 -18.87
N TRP A 572 -12.07 -5.52 -19.59
CA TRP A 572 -11.07 -6.33 -20.29
C TRP A 572 -9.77 -6.48 -19.51
N VAL A 573 -9.33 -5.43 -18.84
CA VAL A 573 -8.05 -5.37 -18.12
C VAL A 573 -8.14 -4.39 -16.94
N THR A 574 -7.25 -4.56 -15.96
CA THR A 574 -7.17 -3.69 -14.77
C THR A 574 -7.07 -2.20 -15.11
N ASN A 575 -7.60 -1.37 -14.22
CA ASN A 575 -7.46 0.09 -14.24
C ASN A 575 -6.04 0.58 -13.96
N ASP A 576 -5.10 -0.32 -13.68
CA ASP A 576 -3.69 0.00 -13.59
C ASP A 576 -3.03 0.17 -14.98
N ILE A 577 -3.59 -0.47 -16.03
CA ILE A 577 -2.97 -0.53 -17.36
C ILE A 577 -3.64 0.43 -18.35
N TYR A 578 -4.95 0.30 -18.60
CA TYR A 578 -5.58 1.01 -19.71
C TYR A 578 -5.51 2.56 -19.63
N PRO A 579 -5.45 3.21 -18.43
CA PRO A 579 -5.29 4.66 -18.38
C PRO A 579 -3.92 5.15 -18.86
N LEU A 580 -2.89 4.29 -18.83
CA LEU A 580 -1.56 4.61 -19.37
C LEU A 580 -1.60 4.89 -20.89
N PHE A 581 -2.60 4.34 -21.57
CA PHE A 581 -2.83 4.48 -23.01
C PHE A 581 -3.94 5.49 -23.34
N GLY A 582 -4.46 6.21 -22.33
CA GLY A 582 -5.47 7.25 -22.51
C GLY A 582 -6.91 6.76 -22.66
N TYR A 583 -7.19 5.50 -22.34
CA TYR A 583 -8.56 5.04 -22.13
C TYR A 583 -9.09 5.59 -20.81
N LYS A 584 -10.34 6.05 -20.82
CA LYS A 584 -10.92 6.73 -19.66
C LYS A 584 -11.63 5.74 -18.76
N ILE A 585 -11.50 5.95 -17.45
CA ILE A 585 -12.36 5.33 -16.46
C ILE A 585 -13.74 5.99 -16.57
N THR A 586 -14.69 5.29 -17.17
CA THR A 586 -16.09 5.71 -17.32
C THR A 586 -16.95 4.99 -16.27
N GLY A 587 -17.02 5.55 -15.08
CA GLY A 587 -17.78 4.99 -13.98
C GLY A 587 -18.14 6.05 -12.97
N LYS A 588 -19.41 6.05 -12.52
CA LYS A 588 -19.86 6.91 -11.43
C LYS A 588 -19.80 6.12 -10.13
N GLY A 589 -19.26 6.75 -9.09
CA GLY A 589 -19.33 6.23 -7.73
C GLY A 589 -20.76 6.21 -7.22
N LEU A 590 -20.93 5.73 -5.98
CA LEU A 590 -22.23 5.65 -5.32
C LEU A 590 -22.96 7.02 -5.23
N ASP A 591 -22.23 8.12 -5.36
CA ASP A 591 -22.69 9.51 -5.35
C ASP A 591 -23.01 10.09 -6.74
N GLY A 592 -22.78 9.35 -7.82
CA GLY A 592 -23.02 9.84 -9.19
C GLY A 592 -21.90 10.68 -9.80
N ASN A 593 -20.77 10.86 -9.10
CA ASN A 593 -19.56 11.53 -9.60
C ASN A 593 -18.49 10.52 -10.04
N GLU A 594 -17.52 10.95 -10.86
CA GLU A 594 -16.40 10.08 -11.25
C GLU A 594 -15.67 9.57 -10.01
N ILE A 595 -15.36 8.26 -10.00
CA ILE A 595 -14.69 7.61 -8.87
C ILE A 595 -13.24 8.07 -8.84
N GLY A 596 -12.90 8.92 -7.86
CA GLY A 596 -11.74 8.86 -6.95
C GLY A 596 -10.32 8.64 -7.47
N PHE A 597 -10.10 8.51 -8.76
CA PHE A 597 -8.84 8.08 -9.33
C PHE A 597 -8.37 9.13 -10.33
N SER A 598 -7.28 9.83 -9.98
CA SER A 598 -6.57 10.72 -10.93
C SER A 598 -5.89 9.94 -12.06
N LEU A 599 -6.11 8.62 -12.15
CA LEU A 599 -5.65 7.70 -13.19
C LEU A 599 -5.98 8.17 -14.62
N ASN A 600 -7.08 8.92 -14.81
CA ASN A 600 -7.43 9.52 -16.11
C ASN A 600 -6.37 10.52 -16.64
N GLN A 601 -5.38 10.89 -15.82
CA GLN A 601 -4.25 11.76 -16.14
C GLN A 601 -2.96 10.99 -16.52
N ASN A 602 -3.01 9.65 -16.61
CA ASN A 602 -1.81 8.82 -16.77
C ASN A 602 -1.43 8.49 -18.21
N ALA A 603 -2.10 9.07 -19.21
CA ALA A 603 -1.83 8.78 -20.61
C ALA A 603 -0.39 9.18 -20.99
N VAL A 604 0.50 8.19 -21.12
CA VAL A 604 1.91 8.36 -21.53
C VAL A 604 2.28 7.48 -22.73
N PHE A 605 1.38 6.60 -23.16
CA PHE A 605 1.50 5.81 -24.38
C PHE A 605 0.36 6.13 -25.36
N PRO A 606 0.56 5.97 -26.68
CA PRO A 606 -0.53 6.14 -27.65
C PRO A 606 -1.63 5.10 -27.44
N LYS A 607 -2.87 5.54 -27.61
CA LYS A 607 -4.08 4.69 -27.47
C LYS A 607 -4.04 3.42 -28.32
N SER A 608 -3.44 3.49 -29.51
CA SER A 608 -3.30 2.36 -30.43
C SER A 608 -2.41 1.22 -29.92
N GLU A 609 -1.50 1.48 -28.98
CA GLU A 609 -0.56 0.46 -28.50
C GLU A 609 -1.21 -0.54 -27.51
N LEU A 610 -2.33 -0.17 -26.88
CA LEU A 610 -2.98 -1.04 -25.91
C LEU A 610 -3.49 -2.34 -26.57
N GLN A 611 -4.05 -2.25 -27.78
CA GLN A 611 -4.51 -3.43 -28.51
C GLN A 611 -3.39 -4.44 -28.73
N THR A 612 -2.20 -3.98 -29.14
CA THR A 612 -1.04 -4.84 -29.38
C THR A 612 -0.61 -5.54 -28.09
N LEU A 613 -0.54 -4.80 -26.99
CA LEU A 613 -0.20 -5.35 -25.67
C LEU A 613 -1.23 -6.41 -25.24
N LEU A 614 -2.52 -6.08 -25.24
CA LEU A 614 -3.57 -6.98 -24.74
C LEU A 614 -3.81 -8.19 -25.65
N CYS A 615 -3.65 -8.06 -26.97
CA CYS A 615 -3.72 -9.21 -27.86
C CYS A 615 -2.59 -10.22 -27.57
N LYS A 616 -1.35 -9.75 -27.35
CA LYS A 616 -0.23 -10.62 -26.95
C LYS A 616 -0.50 -11.28 -25.59
N ALA A 617 -0.95 -10.50 -24.60
CA ALA A 617 -1.29 -10.98 -23.27
C ALA A 617 -2.39 -12.06 -23.33
N GLN A 618 -3.46 -11.82 -24.08
CA GLN A 618 -4.58 -12.75 -24.22
C GLN A 618 -4.15 -14.05 -24.92
N ASN A 619 -3.30 -13.97 -25.95
CA ASN A 619 -2.75 -15.17 -26.59
C ASN A 619 -1.96 -16.05 -25.62
N LEU A 620 -1.12 -15.46 -24.75
CA LEU A 620 -0.38 -16.21 -23.73
C LEU A 620 -1.32 -16.84 -22.70
N MET A 621 -2.28 -16.06 -22.19
CA MET A 621 -3.26 -16.55 -21.22
C MET A 621 -4.09 -17.71 -21.76
N GLU A 622 -4.62 -17.62 -22.99
CA GLU A 622 -5.40 -18.68 -23.63
C GLU A 622 -4.54 -19.92 -23.97
N ALA A 623 -3.24 -19.73 -24.19
CA ALA A 623 -2.29 -20.83 -24.33
C ALA A 623 -1.92 -21.47 -22.98
N GLY A 624 -2.43 -20.95 -21.86
CA GLY A 624 -2.13 -21.45 -20.52
C GLY A 624 -0.78 -21.00 -19.95
N LEU A 625 -0.08 -20.11 -20.66
CA LEU A 625 1.28 -19.68 -20.33
C LEU A 625 1.27 -18.47 -19.39
N PRO A 626 2.38 -18.19 -18.68
CA PRO A 626 2.54 -16.95 -17.95
C PRO A 626 2.34 -15.73 -18.85
N THR A 627 1.57 -14.74 -18.38
CA THR A 627 1.30 -13.50 -19.14
C THR A 627 2.46 -12.51 -18.97
N VAL A 628 3.57 -12.81 -19.64
CA VAL A 628 4.78 -11.98 -19.69
C VAL A 628 4.94 -11.41 -21.09
N VAL A 629 4.83 -10.09 -21.24
CA VAL A 629 4.80 -9.43 -22.55
C VAL A 629 5.82 -8.30 -22.62
N ALA A 630 6.80 -8.43 -23.52
CA ALA A 630 7.70 -7.36 -23.90
C ALA A 630 7.08 -6.47 -25.00
N VAL A 631 7.13 -5.15 -24.79
CA VAL A 631 6.72 -4.13 -25.76
C VAL A 631 7.69 -2.96 -25.75
N SER A 632 7.96 -2.40 -26.93
CA SER A 632 8.68 -1.13 -27.08
C SER A 632 7.66 -0.05 -27.36
N LEU A 633 7.50 0.90 -26.44
CA LEU A 633 6.43 1.88 -26.46
C LEU A 633 6.96 3.28 -26.77
N PRO A 634 6.35 4.02 -27.70
CA PRO A 634 6.58 5.45 -27.83
C PRO A 634 5.95 6.19 -26.64
N LEU A 635 6.59 7.28 -26.20
CA LEU A 635 6.03 8.14 -25.17
C LEU A 635 5.20 9.26 -25.81
N VAL A 636 4.03 9.56 -25.25
CA VAL A 636 3.31 10.81 -25.50
C VAL A 636 3.61 11.82 -24.39
N THR A 637 3.56 13.10 -24.74
CA THR A 637 3.75 14.16 -23.75
C THR A 637 2.62 14.17 -22.72
N ASN A 638 2.97 14.20 -21.45
CA ASN A 638 2.06 14.26 -20.30
C ASN A 638 2.56 15.32 -19.32
N ASP A 639 1.90 16.48 -19.29
CA ASP A 639 2.33 17.61 -18.45
C ASP A 639 2.07 17.37 -16.96
N PHE A 640 1.07 16.55 -16.60
CA PHE A 640 0.78 16.21 -15.21
C PHE A 640 1.93 15.43 -14.56
N TRP A 641 2.49 14.46 -15.28
CA TRP A 641 3.67 13.71 -14.86
C TRP A 641 5.00 14.37 -15.28
N GLY A 642 4.97 15.46 -16.05
CA GLY A 642 6.18 16.07 -16.59
C GLY A 642 6.96 15.17 -17.56
N ILE A 643 6.29 14.20 -18.18
CA ILE A 643 6.88 13.25 -19.13
C ILE A 643 6.79 13.84 -20.55
N ARG A 644 7.90 13.77 -21.29
CA ARG A 644 7.98 14.25 -22.67
C ARG A 644 8.14 13.09 -23.62
N GLY A 645 7.49 13.19 -24.78
CA GLY A 645 7.59 12.17 -25.81
C GLY A 645 7.06 12.67 -27.15
N THR A 646 7.54 12.03 -28.22
CA THR A 646 7.19 12.38 -29.62
C THR A 646 5.87 11.76 -30.07
N GLY A 647 5.44 10.69 -29.38
CA GLY A 647 4.27 9.88 -29.71
C GLY A 647 4.48 8.92 -30.88
N THR A 648 5.67 8.89 -31.49
CA THR A 648 5.91 8.13 -32.75
C THR A 648 7.07 7.15 -32.68
N GLU A 649 8.14 7.48 -31.94
CA GLU A 649 9.34 6.63 -31.84
C GLU A 649 9.37 5.93 -30.49
N PRO A 650 9.68 4.62 -30.42
CA PRO A 650 9.87 3.91 -29.17
C PRO A 650 10.89 4.62 -28.28
N ALA A 651 10.50 4.90 -27.05
CA ALA A 651 11.34 5.60 -26.07
C ALA A 651 11.56 4.78 -24.78
N VAL A 652 10.68 3.81 -24.51
CA VAL A 652 10.82 2.90 -23.37
C VAL A 652 10.45 1.47 -23.80
N GLU A 653 11.25 0.50 -23.38
CA GLU A 653 10.91 -0.91 -23.43
C GLU A 653 10.32 -1.32 -22.09
N VAL A 654 9.18 -2.03 -22.13
CA VAL A 654 8.48 -2.47 -20.93
C VAL A 654 8.22 -3.97 -21.02
N LEU A 655 8.61 -4.70 -19.98
CA LEU A 655 8.27 -6.09 -19.77
C LEU A 655 7.13 -6.17 -18.75
N PHE A 656 5.89 -6.28 -19.24
CA PHE A 656 4.70 -6.44 -18.40
C PHE A 656 4.59 -7.89 -17.94
N VAL A 657 4.55 -8.10 -16.63
CA VAL A 657 4.31 -9.39 -15.98
C VAL A 657 2.98 -9.29 -15.25
N MET A 658 1.92 -9.82 -15.86
CA MET A 658 0.55 -9.68 -15.35
C MET A 658 0.17 -10.90 -14.51
N ASN A 659 -0.36 -10.67 -13.30
CA ASN A 659 -0.92 -11.70 -12.45
C ASN A 659 -2.21 -12.27 -13.06
N ASN A 660 -2.07 -13.29 -13.90
CA ASN A 660 -3.19 -14.00 -14.52
C ASN A 660 -3.12 -15.49 -14.24
N LYS A 661 -4.24 -16.17 -14.50
CA LYS A 661 -4.30 -17.63 -14.50
C LYS A 661 -3.24 -18.22 -15.42
N CYS A 662 -2.42 -19.14 -14.90
CA CYS A 662 -1.42 -19.89 -15.66
C CYS A 662 -1.75 -21.39 -15.58
N LEU A 663 -2.38 -21.92 -16.63
CA LEU A 663 -2.78 -23.33 -16.67
C LEU A 663 -1.57 -24.28 -16.61
N GLU A 664 -0.47 -23.93 -17.27
CA GLU A 664 0.74 -24.76 -17.26
C GLU A 664 1.29 -24.93 -15.83
N PHE A 665 1.35 -23.84 -15.05
CA PHE A 665 1.70 -23.90 -13.64
C PHE A 665 0.73 -24.78 -12.85
N GLU A 666 -0.58 -24.55 -13.02
CA GLU A 666 -1.60 -25.31 -12.31
C GLU A 666 -1.56 -26.81 -12.62
N GLU A 667 -1.26 -27.19 -13.87
CA GLU A 667 -1.15 -28.57 -14.30
C GLU A 667 -0.01 -29.31 -13.60
N LEU A 668 1.09 -28.61 -13.26
CA LEU A 668 2.21 -29.16 -12.50
C LEU A 668 1.86 -29.44 -11.03
N LEU A 669 0.87 -28.74 -10.47
CA LEU A 669 0.55 -28.84 -9.04
C LEU A 669 0.04 -30.24 -8.65
N PRO A 670 0.25 -30.68 -7.41
CA PRO A 670 -0.41 -31.86 -6.86
C PRO A 670 -1.94 -31.84 -6.97
N ALA A 671 -2.54 -33.03 -7.04
CA ALA A 671 -3.96 -33.20 -7.31
C ALA A 671 -4.88 -32.57 -6.24
N ASP A 672 -4.47 -32.59 -4.98
CA ASP A 672 -5.17 -31.96 -3.85
C ASP A 672 -5.18 -30.43 -3.99
N THR A 673 -4.05 -29.84 -4.36
CA THR A 673 -3.93 -28.40 -4.61
C THR A 673 -4.77 -27.97 -5.82
N ARG A 674 -4.70 -28.70 -6.95
CA ARG A 674 -5.58 -28.42 -8.11
C ARG A 674 -7.06 -28.49 -7.73
N ALA A 675 -7.46 -29.50 -6.96
CA ALA A 675 -8.84 -29.63 -6.48
C ALA A 675 -9.26 -28.46 -5.57
N ALA A 676 -8.36 -27.96 -4.72
CA ALA A 676 -8.62 -26.81 -3.87
C ALA A 676 -8.74 -25.50 -4.65
N ILE A 677 -7.94 -25.30 -5.71
CA ILE A 677 -8.09 -24.17 -6.64
C ILE A 677 -9.47 -24.22 -7.31
N GLU A 678 -9.87 -25.39 -7.80
CA GLU A 678 -11.15 -25.55 -8.50
C GLU A 678 -12.36 -25.34 -7.56
N ALA A 679 -12.27 -25.83 -6.32
CA ALA A 679 -13.24 -25.48 -5.28
C ALA A 679 -13.28 -23.96 -5.04
N GLY A 680 -12.11 -23.33 -4.99
CA GLY A 680 -11.93 -21.88 -4.87
C GLY A 680 -12.70 -21.08 -5.92
N ARG A 681 -12.63 -21.51 -7.18
CA ARG A 681 -13.35 -20.91 -8.32
C ARG A 681 -14.85 -21.05 -8.20
N SER A 682 -15.31 -22.13 -7.58
CA SER A 682 -16.72 -22.36 -7.28
C SER A 682 -17.21 -21.56 -6.06
N GLY A 683 -16.32 -20.77 -5.43
CA GLY A 683 -16.62 -19.95 -4.26
C GLY A 683 -16.49 -20.69 -2.92
N GLU A 684 -15.80 -21.84 -2.90
CA GLU A 684 -15.64 -22.69 -1.73
C GLU A 684 -14.16 -22.94 -1.41
N GLY A 685 -13.85 -23.35 -0.18
CA GLY A 685 -12.50 -23.80 0.17
C GLY A 685 -11.47 -22.69 0.41
N PRO A 686 -10.20 -23.08 0.70
CA PRO A 686 -9.18 -22.17 1.24
C PRO A 686 -8.52 -21.26 0.18
N LEU A 687 -8.67 -21.60 -1.11
CA LEU A 687 -8.02 -20.91 -2.24
C LEU A 687 -9.02 -20.12 -3.09
N GLN A 688 -10.09 -19.62 -2.47
CA GLN A 688 -11.09 -18.79 -3.15
C GLN A 688 -10.44 -17.63 -3.90
N ASN A 689 -10.88 -17.38 -5.14
CA ASN A 689 -10.38 -16.34 -6.03
C ASN A 689 -8.95 -16.50 -6.54
N PHE A 690 -8.21 -17.59 -6.28
CA PHE A 690 -6.85 -17.73 -6.83
C PHE A 690 -6.82 -17.58 -8.37
N PRO A 691 -5.87 -16.83 -8.97
CA PRO A 691 -4.77 -16.06 -8.34
C PRO A 691 -5.11 -14.59 -7.98
N TYR A 692 -6.38 -14.21 -8.06
CA TYR A 692 -6.94 -12.87 -7.91
C TYR A 692 -7.45 -12.59 -6.49
N TYR A 693 -6.65 -12.87 -5.47
CA TYR A 693 -7.07 -12.66 -4.07
C TYR A 693 -7.47 -11.21 -3.79
N GLY A 694 -8.58 -11.00 -3.10
CA GLY A 694 -9.07 -9.67 -2.78
C GLY A 694 -8.11 -8.88 -1.90
N THR A 695 -8.01 -7.57 -2.16
CA THR A 695 -7.18 -6.65 -1.34
C THR A 695 -7.71 -6.51 0.10
N LEU A 696 -9.03 -6.58 0.27
CA LEU A 696 -9.71 -6.52 1.56
C LEU A 696 -10.66 -7.70 1.72
N PHE A 697 -10.79 -8.20 2.95
CA PHE A 697 -11.74 -9.25 3.34
C PHE A 697 -11.67 -10.52 2.49
N GLN A 698 -10.50 -10.83 1.92
CA GLN A 698 -10.27 -12.10 1.22
C GLN A 698 -10.57 -13.29 2.13
N ASN A 699 -10.23 -13.17 3.42
CA ASN A 699 -10.53 -14.16 4.44
C ASN A 699 -11.48 -13.56 5.49
N PRO A 700 -12.61 -14.22 5.80
CA PRO A 700 -13.55 -13.71 6.81
C PRO A 700 -12.88 -13.45 8.15
N GLY A 701 -13.10 -12.24 8.71
CA GLY A 701 -12.53 -11.83 10.00
C GLY A 701 -11.12 -11.24 9.93
N ASN A 702 -10.46 -11.29 8.77
CA ASN A 702 -9.18 -10.61 8.56
C ASN A 702 -9.37 -9.48 7.53
N LEU A 703 -9.02 -8.25 7.94
CA LEU A 703 -9.29 -7.06 7.12
C LEU A 703 -8.52 -7.09 5.80
N PHE A 704 -7.24 -7.48 5.83
CA PHE A 704 -6.38 -7.48 4.64
C PHE A 704 -5.33 -8.60 4.60
N GLY A 705 -5.36 -9.55 5.54
CA GLY A 705 -4.43 -10.68 5.58
C GLY A 705 -4.82 -11.87 4.70
N LEU A 706 -3.80 -12.64 4.31
CA LEU A 706 -3.90 -13.89 3.56
C LEU A 706 -3.61 -15.08 4.45
N THR A 707 -4.07 -16.27 4.08
CA THR A 707 -3.60 -17.50 4.73
C THR A 707 -2.20 -17.87 4.24
N THR A 708 -1.45 -18.63 5.02
CA THR A 708 -0.14 -19.13 4.61
C THR A 708 -0.19 -19.90 3.28
N MET A 709 -1.24 -20.69 3.09
CA MET A 709 -1.50 -21.43 1.85
C MET A 709 -1.67 -20.50 0.64
N GLN A 710 -2.43 -19.41 0.79
CA GLN A 710 -2.64 -18.41 -0.24
C GLN A 710 -1.32 -17.69 -0.59
N VAL A 711 -0.54 -17.30 0.42
CA VAL A 711 0.76 -16.63 0.22
C VAL A 711 1.73 -17.53 -0.54
N ASN A 712 1.92 -18.77 -0.09
CA ASN A 712 2.88 -19.70 -0.69
C ASN A 712 2.50 -20.06 -2.12
N LEU A 713 1.22 -20.30 -2.40
CA LEU A 713 0.77 -20.66 -3.75
C LEU A 713 0.91 -19.48 -4.72
N LEU A 714 0.54 -18.28 -4.30
CA LEU A 714 0.64 -17.09 -5.15
C LEU A 714 2.09 -16.71 -5.42
N ALA A 715 2.95 -16.74 -4.40
CA ALA A 715 4.39 -16.54 -4.57
C ALA A 715 5.00 -17.58 -5.53
N ALA A 716 4.59 -18.85 -5.44
CA ALA A 716 5.06 -19.89 -6.35
C ALA A 716 4.65 -19.65 -7.82
N GLN A 717 3.41 -19.20 -8.06
CA GLN A 717 2.95 -18.90 -9.41
C GLN A 717 3.71 -17.70 -10.02
N THR A 718 3.94 -16.64 -9.24
CA THR A 718 4.65 -15.47 -9.73
C THR A 718 6.15 -15.72 -9.91
N GLU A 719 6.75 -16.56 -9.07
CA GLU A 719 8.09 -17.11 -9.28
C GLU A 719 8.16 -17.89 -10.60
N TYR A 720 7.22 -18.83 -10.81
CA TYR A 720 7.13 -19.64 -12.02
C TYR A 720 7.02 -18.76 -13.28
N ALA A 721 6.21 -17.71 -13.24
CA ALA A 721 6.04 -16.80 -14.37
C ALA A 721 7.36 -16.16 -14.84
N VAL A 722 8.21 -15.74 -13.90
CA VAL A 722 9.54 -15.19 -14.20
C VAL A 722 10.48 -16.30 -14.68
N MET A 723 10.53 -17.44 -13.97
CA MET A 723 11.45 -18.53 -14.28
C MET A 723 11.20 -19.16 -15.66
N GLN A 724 9.94 -19.34 -16.08
CA GLN A 724 9.63 -19.83 -17.43
C GLN A 724 9.97 -18.85 -18.54
N ASN A 725 10.19 -17.57 -18.20
CA ASN A 725 10.57 -16.53 -19.14
C ASN A 725 12.04 -16.09 -18.94
N MET A 726 12.89 -16.92 -18.31
CA MET A 726 14.26 -16.54 -17.97
C MET A 726 15.09 -16.00 -19.14
N ASP A 727 14.91 -16.55 -20.35
CA ASP A 727 15.62 -16.09 -21.54
C ASP A 727 15.20 -14.67 -21.91
N LEU A 728 13.90 -14.37 -21.85
CA LEU A 728 13.36 -13.05 -22.10
C LEU A 728 13.85 -12.03 -21.07
N PHE A 729 13.89 -12.40 -19.78
CA PHE A 729 14.44 -11.53 -18.74
C PHE A 729 15.94 -11.27 -18.92
N ASN A 730 16.73 -12.29 -19.27
CA ASN A 730 18.16 -12.15 -19.54
C ASN A 730 18.45 -11.31 -20.79
N GLU A 731 17.63 -11.44 -21.85
CA GLU A 731 17.73 -10.60 -23.05
C GLU A 731 17.33 -9.14 -22.74
N PHE A 732 16.26 -8.95 -21.97
CA PHE A 732 15.77 -7.64 -21.59
C PHE A 732 16.79 -6.87 -20.73
N LEU A 733 17.43 -7.57 -19.79
CA LEU A 733 18.45 -7.06 -18.86
C LEU A 733 19.81 -7.73 -19.14
N PRO A 734 20.49 -7.39 -20.26
CA PRO A 734 21.75 -8.03 -20.59
C PRO A 734 22.77 -7.78 -19.46
N ALA A 735 23.66 -8.74 -19.23
CA ALA A 735 24.80 -8.51 -18.35
C ALA A 735 25.55 -7.26 -18.83
N GLY A 736 25.85 -6.34 -17.90
CA GLY A 736 26.68 -5.18 -18.22
C GLY A 736 27.99 -5.63 -18.86
N ASP A 737 28.50 -4.87 -19.84
CA ASP A 737 29.80 -5.18 -20.45
C ASP A 737 30.86 -5.20 -19.33
N PRO A 738 31.51 -6.35 -19.06
CA PRO A 738 32.51 -6.44 -18.00
C PRO A 738 33.73 -5.54 -18.26
N ASN A 739 33.88 -4.97 -19.47
CA ASN A 739 34.91 -3.99 -19.81
C ASN A 739 34.49 -2.53 -19.58
N PHE A 740 33.24 -2.28 -19.17
CA PHE A 740 32.80 -0.96 -18.74
C PHE A 740 33.23 -0.74 -17.28
N GLU A 741 34.52 -0.49 -17.07
CA GLU A 741 34.99 0.08 -15.82
C GLU A 741 34.23 1.39 -15.61
N PHE A 742 33.45 1.47 -14.52
CA PHE A 742 33.00 2.74 -13.98
C PHE A 742 34.24 3.62 -13.85
N ILE A 743 34.35 4.64 -14.71
CA ILE A 743 35.29 5.73 -14.49
C ILE A 743 34.76 6.43 -13.25
N SER A 744 35.17 5.96 -12.07
CA SER A 744 34.92 6.61 -10.79
C SER A 744 35.39 8.04 -10.98
N GLY A 745 34.44 8.98 -10.95
CA GLY A 745 34.71 10.40 -11.14
C GLY A 745 35.83 10.83 -10.22
N GLY A 746 37.02 10.99 -10.79
CA GLY A 746 38.12 11.66 -10.12
C GLY A 746 37.66 13.06 -9.78
N VAL A 747 37.63 13.36 -8.49
CA VAL A 747 37.46 14.70 -7.92
C VAL A 747 38.34 15.68 -8.71
N LEU A 748 37.72 16.70 -9.29
CA LEU A 748 38.38 17.93 -9.74
C LEU A 748 37.96 19.10 -8.85
#